data_AF-A0A2M8BBW1-F1
#
_entry.id   AF-A0A2M8BBW1-F1
#
_cell.length_a   1.000
_cell.length_b   1.000
_cell.length_c   1.000
_cell.angle_alpha   90.00
_cell.angle_beta   90.00
_cell.angle_gamma   90.00
#
_symmetry.space_group_name_H-M   'P 1'
#
loop_
_entity.id
_entity.type
_entity.pdbx_description
1 polymer ?
#
loop_
_entity_poly.entity_id
_entity_poly.type
_entity_poly.pdbx_seq_one_letter_code
_entity_poly.pdbx_strand_id
1 'polypeptide(L)'
;LDFGPVAYGSRPVDVAFGAWFAGDVGAADVAFSALADDSALSLLGKAEWQTLRGDFEGAAAAYALFFEGHMDNPLADFAAVRLESLLPLISDELLLSGVATADWGPLSASARIGLTRVAAKLDAERNQRAGGRSELVRFGQLEQWAWAGPFGFYENSQFEVVYPPETQPELEQHTQYQNRSVPRWEQQFEDFVSPSWPSGGVYYFESFFEADGNDPFTVTFRGSGSTTVWIDGEEILERHNWEALAPHQISRVVALNPGRHRTLVKYAVGNRNDPGFQLMLTPTTGKAPPYAIRAVEPGATTGVEPSVFLRGRGPLPDDLTLIAGDPFYLWLAAYFALEVGEFSRGRFALQLAMPLAETFDCLHLAEGELSQTDGELDPTLATNLSIASFLRALEIDPLAGLPRLMLGRILYDQGQIEEALQHFDLLASAYPESFRPNYFRYLILSDLGWLAPAELALRKAAQDKPTSCTIATNIADQELAVGRYPTPESVAQRPSVCTSVDDLLIDFHYVPSGKVKEALELAQELERRDPTSNEYRITIASLLAHLGRVDEAIAEYALAESDDTSDAPLFVEERVDLLLAANRGDEAKALLEDALVRDPSNIAYHELMRRFGGEGILADLRVDGLGVVAEHLASGQDTKQSAFYLLDYAAFRYFRDGSSLSVTHQIIRVLNKDAKNQHGEVKIPVGAIVLNLRTIKADGVTTVDPEVIPNKNSISMPNLEIGDFIEFEYITASRPRVDGTPSFRAPRWYFQIYEAPLMYSELVVEVPAELEIQIDIRGPVPPPTITEHDAFKRYTYLMTEMMVPRPEPGAPNSLEIVPSVQLGYDIDIEPLRDGIRNSVLATTVPSDSLRDALELGRAGATEPREIAKRLFRFVKAEITEDADTYFGSPASWVWTSRSGSRMALLTTLLEMAGVPCEVVILKPFGAPEQDNAVPDLSNYTQVVLRVDVGDEQMVWLDPTQTHAKFDYLPPELQGRPGLVLSPAGEWTVSRSYDPEINRQHLEFELLIGEDGAVNGVGRERSDGVHGTRLRNFVGRFRSDPDEINSRLSEYLVRYFGDVRVTHHDFSDVESDGPVTLAYDFEASNFARVTNAGLDIRTTVFADELLQRFATLPSRTQDLLVPFPTNTELDIVISLPSGLTLSSLPENVEIVTAFGTYRRTVEANEQDVHLVERLDLPMQRVTPAQYTDFQDFCRQVDNAQIIQLSGRP
;
A
#
# COMPACT_ATOMS: atom_id res chain seq x y z
N LEU A 1 39.84 -17.92 10.88
CA LEU A 1 40.06 -17.40 12.24
C LEU A 1 39.92 -18.56 13.21
N ASP A 2 40.82 -18.71 14.18
CA ASP A 2 40.70 -19.73 15.23
C ASP A 2 39.78 -19.14 16.30
N PHE A 3 38.47 -19.34 16.16
CA PHE A 3 37.44 -18.84 17.08
C PHE A 3 37.39 -19.69 18.35
N GLY A 4 38.54 -19.85 19.03
CA GLY A 4 38.57 -20.45 20.35
C GLY A 4 37.69 -19.64 21.31
N PRO A 5 37.01 -20.28 22.28
CA PRO A 5 36.22 -19.56 23.27
C PRO A 5 37.07 -18.47 23.91
N VAL A 6 36.52 -17.26 24.11
CA VAL A 6 37.21 -16.25 24.91
C VAL A 6 37.39 -16.87 26.29
N ALA A 7 38.62 -17.23 26.62
CA ALA A 7 38.94 -17.70 27.96
C ALA A 7 38.78 -16.49 28.88
N TYR A 8 37.64 -16.39 29.58
CA TYR A 8 37.39 -15.42 30.63
C TYR A 8 38.38 -15.67 31.78
N GLY A 9 39.62 -15.19 31.60
CA GLY A 9 40.74 -15.39 32.49
C GLY A 9 40.77 -14.33 33.61
N SER A 10 41.94 -14.18 34.24
CA SER A 10 42.15 -13.17 35.28
C SER A 10 42.61 -11.81 34.73
N ARG A 11 42.50 -11.56 33.41
CA ARG A 11 42.86 -10.25 32.84
C ARG A 11 41.75 -9.24 33.19
N PRO A 12 42.10 -7.96 33.46
CA PRO A 12 41.11 -6.94 33.82
C PRO A 12 39.92 -6.83 32.84
N VAL A 13 40.18 -6.94 31.54
CA VAL A 13 39.15 -6.90 30.49
C VAL A 13 38.23 -8.12 30.49
N ASP A 14 38.76 -9.32 30.78
CA ASP A 14 37.96 -10.55 30.88
C ASP A 14 37.01 -10.47 32.08
N VAL A 15 37.47 -9.86 33.18
CA VAL A 15 36.65 -9.60 34.38
C VAL A 15 35.57 -8.57 34.10
N ALA A 16 35.87 -7.53 33.32
CA ALA A 16 34.89 -6.51 32.93
C ALA A 16 33.74 -7.12 32.10
N PHE A 17 34.06 -7.84 31.03
CA PHE A 17 33.06 -8.54 30.23
C PHE A 17 32.32 -9.63 31.01
N GLY A 18 33.03 -10.38 31.87
CA GLY A 18 32.40 -11.40 32.72
C GLY A 18 31.38 -10.81 33.70
N ALA A 19 31.68 -9.65 34.31
CA ALA A 19 30.72 -8.92 35.15
C ALA A 19 29.52 -8.41 34.33
N TRP A 20 29.79 -7.88 33.13
CA TRP A 20 28.75 -7.36 32.24
C TRP A 20 27.79 -8.46 31.76
N PHE A 21 28.31 -9.60 31.30
CA PHE A 21 27.49 -10.75 30.88
C PHE A 21 26.68 -11.37 32.02
N ALA A 22 27.18 -11.26 33.25
CA ALA A 22 26.44 -11.69 34.43
C ALA A 22 25.35 -10.68 34.86
N GLY A 23 25.29 -9.49 34.26
CA GLY A 23 24.40 -8.41 34.66
C GLY A 23 24.82 -7.70 35.96
N ASP A 24 26.08 -7.85 36.40
CA ASP A 24 26.63 -7.08 37.52
C ASP A 24 27.15 -5.73 37.01
N VAL A 25 26.19 -4.85 36.70
CA VAL A 25 26.42 -3.53 36.10
C VAL A 25 27.39 -2.68 36.95
N GLY A 26 27.29 -2.75 38.28
CA GLY A 26 28.16 -2.01 39.18
C GLY A 26 29.61 -2.50 39.14
N ALA A 27 29.83 -3.82 39.08
CA ALA A 27 31.17 -4.38 38.91
C ALA A 27 31.73 -4.10 37.50
N ALA A 28 30.89 -4.16 36.47
CA ALA A 28 31.28 -3.82 35.10
C ALA A 28 31.71 -2.34 34.97
N ASP A 29 30.96 -1.41 35.58
CA ASP A 29 31.29 0.03 35.57
C ASP A 29 32.66 0.32 36.17
N VAL A 30 32.93 -0.27 37.34
CA VAL A 30 34.22 -0.15 38.02
C VAL A 30 35.33 -0.78 37.18
N ALA A 31 35.07 -1.95 36.58
CA ALA A 31 36.07 -2.68 35.80
C ALA A 31 36.43 -1.96 34.49
N PHE A 32 35.44 -1.52 33.69
CA PHE A 32 35.67 -0.79 32.44
C PHE A 32 36.32 0.58 32.68
N SER A 33 35.92 1.30 33.73
CA SER A 33 36.55 2.58 34.12
C SER A 33 38.01 2.42 34.57
N ALA A 34 38.37 1.25 35.10
CA ALA A 34 39.72 0.95 35.58
C ALA A 34 40.66 0.37 34.50
N LEU A 35 40.16 0.10 33.28
CA LEU A 35 40.99 -0.41 32.20
C LEU A 35 42.02 0.65 31.77
N ALA A 36 43.29 0.39 32.01
CA ALA A 36 44.39 1.30 31.68
C ALA A 36 45.27 0.79 30.52
N ASP A 37 45.01 -0.41 29.99
CA ASP A 37 45.69 -0.93 28.81
C ASP A 37 44.93 -0.59 27.52
N ASP A 38 45.70 -0.43 26.45
CA ASP A 38 45.21 -0.16 25.10
C ASP A 38 45.15 -1.44 24.27
N SER A 39 44.81 -2.60 24.86
CA SER A 39 44.59 -3.81 24.06
C SER A 39 43.30 -3.70 23.24
N ALA A 40 43.24 -4.37 22.09
CA ALA A 40 42.08 -4.34 21.20
C ALA A 40 40.75 -4.62 21.92
N LEU A 41 40.71 -5.63 22.79
CA LEU A 41 39.51 -6.00 23.53
C LEU A 41 39.14 -4.96 24.62
N SER A 42 40.15 -4.32 25.25
CA SER A 42 39.92 -3.26 26.25
C SER A 42 39.36 -1.99 25.60
N LEU A 43 39.91 -1.58 24.46
CA LEU A 43 39.42 -0.41 23.72
C LEU A 43 38.01 -0.65 23.18
N LEU A 44 37.75 -1.84 22.63
CA LEU A 44 36.42 -2.23 22.17
C LEU A 44 35.40 -2.24 23.33
N GLY A 45 35.75 -2.88 24.45
CA GLY A 45 34.86 -2.94 25.62
C GLY A 45 34.58 -1.57 26.23
N LYS A 46 35.58 -0.68 26.29
CA LYS A 46 35.37 0.73 26.68
C LYS A 46 34.40 1.43 25.74
N ALA A 47 34.60 1.30 24.43
CA ALA A 47 33.78 1.97 23.44
C ALA A 47 32.31 1.55 23.52
N GLU A 48 32.06 0.24 23.65
CA GLU A 48 30.71 -0.31 23.74
C GLU A 48 30.04 0.02 25.09
N TRP A 49 30.79 -0.01 26.19
CA TRP A 49 30.31 0.45 27.48
C TRP A 49 29.92 1.94 27.45
N GLN A 50 30.75 2.79 26.85
CA GLN A 50 30.46 4.21 26.68
C GLN A 50 29.24 4.44 25.78
N THR A 51 29.10 3.65 24.71
CA THR A 51 27.93 3.69 23.82
C THR A 51 26.65 3.35 24.58
N LEU A 52 26.66 2.27 25.36
CA LEU A 52 25.53 1.88 26.22
C LEU A 52 25.15 3.01 27.20
N ARG A 53 26.16 3.68 27.79
CA ARG A 53 25.98 4.84 28.68
C ARG A 53 25.53 6.11 27.94
N GLY A 54 25.60 6.16 26.61
CA GLY A 54 25.27 7.35 25.82
C GLY A 54 26.39 8.40 25.74
N ASP A 55 27.63 8.02 26.10
CA ASP A 55 28.86 8.78 25.86
C ASP A 55 29.44 8.43 24.47
N PHE A 56 28.75 8.86 23.42
CA PHE A 56 29.14 8.52 22.03
C PHE A 56 30.48 9.16 21.61
N GLU A 57 30.85 10.31 22.19
CA GLU A 57 32.13 10.98 21.91
C GLU A 57 33.29 10.18 22.49
N GLY A 58 33.17 9.75 23.75
CA GLY A 58 34.13 8.86 24.38
C GLY A 58 34.23 7.53 23.64
N ALA A 59 33.09 6.96 23.20
CA ALA A 59 33.06 5.75 22.41
C ALA A 59 33.81 5.89 21.07
N ALA A 60 33.54 6.96 20.32
CA ALA A 60 34.23 7.24 19.06
C ALA A 60 35.73 7.49 19.26
N ALA A 61 36.13 8.18 20.34
CA ALA A 61 37.54 8.33 20.70
C ALA A 61 38.22 6.98 21.01
N ALA A 62 37.53 6.07 21.70
CA ALA A 62 38.03 4.73 21.97
C ALA A 62 38.18 3.88 20.68
N TYR A 63 37.23 3.96 19.74
CA TYR A 63 37.39 3.34 18.42
C TYR A 63 38.51 3.99 17.60
N ALA A 64 38.70 5.30 17.68
CA ALA A 64 39.81 5.98 17.01
C ALA A 64 41.17 5.43 17.48
N LEU A 65 41.34 5.32 18.80
CA LEU A 65 42.52 4.72 19.43
C LEU A 65 42.68 3.24 19.05
N PHE A 66 41.57 2.50 18.88
CA PHE A 66 41.60 1.13 18.38
C PHE A 66 42.27 1.07 17.00
N PHE A 67 41.88 1.96 16.07
CA PHE A 67 42.43 1.98 14.71
C PHE A 67 43.88 2.46 14.62
N GLU A 68 44.35 3.27 15.58
CA GLU A 68 45.75 3.67 15.65
C GLU A 68 46.71 2.51 15.97
N GLY A 69 46.23 1.46 16.66
CA GLY A 69 47.08 0.38 17.18
C GLY A 69 46.74 -1.06 16.76
N HIS A 70 45.51 -1.33 16.29
CA HIS A 70 44.99 -2.70 16.17
C HIS A 70 44.30 -3.01 14.84
N MET A 71 44.72 -2.38 13.75
CA MET A 71 44.10 -2.55 12.43
C MET A 71 44.17 -3.99 11.86
N ASP A 72 45.20 -4.76 12.24
CA ASP A 72 45.33 -6.19 11.86
C ASP A 72 44.50 -7.13 12.75
N ASN A 73 43.78 -6.62 13.76
CA ASN A 73 43.02 -7.43 14.69
C ASN A 73 41.69 -7.89 14.08
N PRO A 74 41.24 -9.16 14.30
CA PRO A 74 39.95 -9.63 13.80
C PRO A 74 38.73 -8.80 14.23
N LEU A 75 38.82 -8.06 15.35
CA LEU A 75 37.76 -7.18 15.84
C LEU A 75 37.71 -5.83 15.13
N ALA A 76 38.70 -5.50 14.30
CA ALA A 76 38.78 -4.21 13.61
C ALA A 76 37.62 -3.99 12.63
N ASP A 77 37.12 -5.06 12.03
CA ASP A 77 35.92 -5.03 11.18
C ASP A 77 34.67 -4.62 11.95
N PHE A 78 34.49 -5.18 13.16
CA PHE A 78 33.37 -4.80 14.02
C PHE A 78 33.49 -3.35 14.50
N ALA A 79 34.69 -2.96 14.93
CA ALA A 79 34.98 -1.57 15.30
C ALA A 79 34.68 -0.57 14.17
N ALA A 80 34.87 -0.97 12.91
CA ALA A 80 34.65 -0.10 11.75
C ALA A 80 33.17 0.16 11.53
N VAL A 81 32.38 -0.91 11.55
CA VAL A 81 30.91 -0.84 11.43
C VAL A 81 30.30 -0.04 12.58
N ARG A 82 30.76 -0.27 13.82
CA ARG A 82 30.28 0.47 15.00
C ARG A 82 30.67 1.95 14.96
N LEU A 83 31.88 2.29 14.54
CA LEU A 83 32.26 3.68 14.38
C LEU A 83 31.41 4.39 13.33
N GLU A 84 31.07 3.69 12.23
CA GLU A 84 30.18 4.23 11.22
C GLU A 84 28.77 4.49 11.76
N SER A 85 28.15 3.55 12.49
CA SER A 85 26.80 3.75 13.02
C SER A 85 26.71 4.76 14.15
N LEU A 86 27.84 5.09 14.79
CA LEU A 86 27.96 6.21 15.72
C LEU A 86 28.06 7.57 15.02
N LEU A 87 28.36 7.66 13.72
CA LEU A 87 28.53 8.94 13.01
C LEU A 87 27.36 9.92 13.14
N PRO A 88 26.07 9.51 13.14
CA PRO A 88 24.95 10.42 13.39
C PRO A 88 24.85 10.85 14.86
N LEU A 89 25.53 10.13 15.76
CA LEU A 89 25.48 10.27 17.21
C LEU A 89 26.74 10.95 17.80
N ILE A 90 27.71 11.37 17.00
CA ILE A 90 28.88 12.14 17.45
C ILE A 90 28.87 13.54 16.86
N SER A 91 29.58 14.48 17.47
CA SER A 91 29.66 15.83 16.93
C SER A 91 30.72 15.99 15.86
N ASP A 92 30.48 16.93 14.97
CA ASP A 92 31.33 17.30 13.85
C ASP A 92 32.74 17.75 14.30
N GLU A 93 32.94 18.15 15.57
CA GLU A 93 34.23 18.63 16.09
C GLU A 93 35.24 17.50 16.37
N LEU A 94 34.78 16.25 16.47
CA LEU A 94 35.63 15.10 16.73
C LEU A 94 36.40 14.71 15.45
N LEU A 95 37.50 15.43 15.18
CA LEU A 95 38.42 15.10 14.09
C LEU A 95 39.13 13.77 14.41
N LEU A 96 38.63 12.66 13.85
CA LEU A 96 39.23 11.32 13.94
C LEU A 96 40.50 11.22 13.08
N SER A 97 41.51 12.02 13.39
CA SER A 97 42.75 12.18 12.60
C SER A 97 43.50 10.87 12.28
N GLY A 98 43.29 9.81 13.06
CA GLY A 98 43.84 8.47 12.81
C GLY A 98 43.10 7.66 11.74
N VAL A 99 41.79 7.87 11.53
CA VAL A 99 40.99 7.07 10.58
C VAL A 99 41.26 7.51 9.14
N ALA A 100 41.39 8.81 8.89
CA ALA A 100 41.52 9.38 7.54
C ALA A 100 42.90 9.19 6.88
N THR A 101 43.90 8.66 7.59
CA THR A 101 45.30 8.58 7.11
C THR A 101 45.91 7.18 7.14
N ALA A 102 45.15 6.15 7.55
CA ALA A 102 45.64 4.79 7.75
C ALA A 102 45.46 3.88 6.53
N ASP A 103 46.39 2.94 6.32
CA ASP A 103 46.29 1.89 5.29
C ASP A 103 45.33 0.78 5.77
N TRP A 104 44.12 0.75 5.22
CA TRP A 104 43.05 -0.18 5.60
C TRP A 104 43.18 -1.57 4.94
N GLY A 105 44.33 -1.88 4.33
CA GLY A 105 44.65 -3.16 3.68
C GLY A 105 44.18 -4.46 4.37
N PRO A 106 44.30 -4.62 5.71
CA PRO A 106 43.95 -5.88 6.38
C PRO A 106 42.44 -6.07 6.65
N LEU A 107 41.61 -5.03 6.52
CA LEU A 107 40.18 -5.08 6.85
C LEU A 107 39.34 -5.76 5.75
N SER A 108 38.16 -6.26 6.10
CA SER A 108 37.19 -6.71 5.09
C SER A 108 36.71 -5.55 4.19
N ALA A 109 36.14 -5.90 3.04
CA ALA A 109 35.58 -4.92 2.13
C ALA A 109 34.52 -4.03 2.82
N SER A 110 33.60 -4.63 3.59
CA SER A 110 32.55 -3.89 4.32
C SER A 110 33.11 -2.88 5.31
N ALA A 111 34.12 -3.28 6.10
CA ALA A 111 34.77 -2.40 7.05
C ALA A 111 35.51 -1.24 6.37
N ARG A 112 36.19 -1.50 5.25
CA ARG A 112 36.84 -0.45 4.44
C ARG A 112 35.83 0.56 3.88
N ILE A 113 34.69 0.08 3.39
CA ILE A 113 33.62 0.94 2.87
C ILE A 113 33.10 1.86 3.99
N GLY A 114 32.78 1.30 5.16
CA GLY A 114 32.31 2.07 6.31
C GLY A 114 33.31 3.14 6.77
N LEU A 115 34.60 2.78 6.87
CA LEU A 115 35.65 3.75 7.19
C LEU A 115 35.87 4.79 6.08
N THR A 116 35.67 4.42 4.81
CA THR A 116 35.70 5.38 3.70
C THR A 116 34.59 6.42 3.86
N ARG A 117 33.38 6.00 4.26
CA ARG A 117 32.27 6.92 4.54
C ARG A 117 32.53 7.80 5.75
N VAL A 118 33.08 7.24 6.83
CA VAL A 118 33.56 8.02 7.98
C VAL A 118 34.54 9.10 7.52
N ALA A 119 35.53 8.74 6.71
CA ALA A 119 36.53 9.68 6.21
C ALA A 119 35.94 10.73 5.24
N ALA A 120 35.01 10.33 4.38
CA ALA A 120 34.29 11.18 3.44
C ALA A 120 33.45 12.25 4.18
N LYS A 121 32.65 11.83 5.18
CA LYS A 121 31.87 12.75 6.02
C LYS A 121 32.75 13.74 6.77
N LEU A 122 33.84 13.25 7.38
CA LEU A 122 34.80 14.12 8.09
C LEU A 122 35.47 15.13 7.15
N ASP A 123 35.73 14.74 5.89
CA ASP A 123 36.28 15.66 4.90
C ASP A 123 35.27 16.69 4.43
N ALA A 124 34.01 16.29 4.19
CA ALA A 124 32.93 17.23 3.90
C ALA A 124 32.83 18.27 5.00
N GLU A 125 32.76 17.85 6.26
CA GLU A 125 32.68 18.76 7.41
C GLU A 125 33.92 19.67 7.52
N ARG A 126 35.13 19.11 7.32
CA ARG A 126 36.38 19.88 7.39
C ARG A 126 36.46 20.92 6.27
N ASN A 127 36.13 20.55 5.03
CA ASN A 127 36.20 21.46 3.88
C ASN A 127 35.08 22.48 3.93
N GLN A 128 33.86 22.08 4.28
CA GLN A 128 32.75 23.00 4.55
C GLN A 128 33.18 24.04 5.60
N ARG A 129 33.74 23.64 6.75
CA ARG A 129 34.29 24.56 7.78
C ARG A 129 35.36 25.51 7.27
N ALA A 130 36.17 25.07 6.32
CA ALA A 130 37.20 25.89 5.70
C ALA A 130 36.64 26.86 4.63
N GLY A 131 35.32 26.85 4.39
CA GLY A 131 34.66 27.58 3.30
C GLY A 131 35.00 27.01 1.91
N GLY A 132 35.50 25.77 1.87
CA GLY A 132 35.84 25.04 0.65
C GLY A 132 34.75 24.04 0.27
N ARG A 133 34.79 23.56 -0.98
CA ARG A 133 33.94 22.47 -1.45
C ARG A 133 34.50 21.13 -0.97
N SER A 134 33.60 20.19 -0.67
CA SER A 134 33.96 18.80 -0.41
C SER A 134 34.60 18.16 -1.65
N GLU A 135 35.53 17.22 -1.46
CA GLU A 135 36.13 16.43 -2.55
C GLU A 135 35.81 14.94 -2.35
N LEU A 136 34.54 14.56 -2.21
CA LEU A 136 34.11 13.18 -1.94
C LEU A 136 34.51 12.23 -3.07
N VAL A 137 34.68 12.75 -4.29
CA VAL A 137 35.21 11.98 -5.44
C VAL A 137 36.54 11.30 -5.13
N ARG A 138 37.41 11.88 -4.30
CA ARG A 138 38.70 11.25 -3.94
C ARG A 138 38.55 10.09 -2.95
N PHE A 139 37.36 9.95 -2.36
CA PHE A 139 36.91 8.83 -1.53
C PHE A 139 36.07 7.82 -2.32
N GLY A 140 36.02 7.96 -3.65
CA GLY A 140 35.36 7.01 -4.56
C GLY A 140 33.87 7.25 -4.76
N GLN A 141 33.35 8.39 -4.31
CA GLN A 141 31.95 8.77 -4.48
C GLN A 141 31.74 9.46 -5.82
N LEU A 142 30.69 9.07 -6.56
CA LEU A 142 30.30 9.79 -7.77
C LEU A 142 29.33 10.90 -7.36
N GLU A 143 29.73 12.17 -7.56
CA GLU A 143 28.96 13.33 -7.13
C GLU A 143 28.11 13.92 -8.26
N GLN A 144 28.59 13.90 -9.51
CA GLN A 144 27.88 14.47 -10.66
C GLN A 144 27.04 13.41 -11.36
N TRP A 145 25.73 13.62 -11.39
CA TRP A 145 24.78 12.71 -12.00
C TRP A 145 23.89 13.43 -13.00
N ALA A 146 23.81 12.87 -14.19
CA ALA A 146 22.68 13.08 -15.07
C ALA A 146 21.61 12.04 -14.75
N TRP A 147 20.33 12.39 -14.79
CA TRP A 147 19.27 11.41 -14.59
C TRP A 147 18.04 11.71 -15.44
N ALA A 148 17.28 10.67 -15.76
CA ALA A 148 16.07 10.74 -16.58
C ALA A 148 15.08 9.67 -16.14
N GLY A 149 13.79 9.99 -16.22
CA GLY A 149 12.71 9.07 -15.90
C GLY A 149 11.47 9.80 -15.40
N PRO A 150 10.44 9.07 -14.96
CA PRO A 150 10.38 7.60 -14.89
C PRO A 150 10.02 6.98 -16.23
N PHE A 151 10.82 6.07 -16.80
CA PHE A 151 10.55 5.38 -18.06
C PHE A 151 9.41 4.36 -17.99
N GLY A 152 9.22 3.73 -16.83
CA GLY A 152 8.03 2.95 -16.47
C GLY A 152 7.49 3.44 -15.13
N PHE A 153 6.21 3.20 -14.85
CA PHE A 153 5.49 3.77 -13.71
C PHE A 153 5.29 2.82 -12.55
N TYR A 154 5.47 1.53 -12.81
CA TYR A 154 5.33 0.49 -11.82
C TYR A 154 6.72 -0.10 -11.56
N GLU A 155 7.27 0.27 -10.40
CA GLU A 155 8.67 0.09 -10.04
C GLU A 155 9.13 -1.38 -10.08
N ASN A 156 8.24 -2.34 -9.78
CA ASN A 156 8.57 -3.77 -9.81
C ASN A 156 8.12 -4.42 -11.11
N SER A 157 6.89 -4.15 -11.55
CA SER A 157 6.33 -4.88 -12.69
C SER A 157 6.92 -4.48 -14.04
N GLN A 158 7.54 -3.30 -14.13
CA GLN A 158 8.13 -2.76 -15.36
C GLN A 158 9.66 -2.57 -15.28
N PHE A 159 10.30 -3.07 -14.23
CA PHE A 159 11.75 -2.96 -14.07
C PHE A 159 12.54 -3.78 -15.08
N GLU A 160 12.05 -4.95 -15.50
CA GLU A 160 12.74 -5.79 -16.48
C GLU A 160 12.56 -5.31 -17.93
N VAL A 161 11.72 -4.28 -18.15
CA VAL A 161 11.56 -3.69 -19.48
C VAL A 161 12.84 -2.95 -19.87
N VAL A 162 13.37 -3.26 -21.06
CA VAL A 162 14.55 -2.59 -21.62
C VAL A 162 14.13 -1.22 -22.18
N TYR A 163 14.69 -0.15 -21.62
CA TYR A 163 14.42 1.23 -22.05
C TYR A 163 15.58 1.81 -22.87
N PRO A 164 15.35 2.88 -23.66
CA PRO A 164 16.38 3.46 -24.53
C PRO A 164 17.75 3.73 -23.86
N PRO A 165 17.84 4.25 -22.62
CA PRO A 165 19.12 4.52 -21.95
C PRO A 165 20.08 3.34 -21.86
N GLU A 166 19.58 2.10 -21.81
CA GLU A 166 20.41 0.88 -21.72
C GLU A 166 21.22 0.62 -23.00
N THR A 167 20.78 1.18 -24.13
CA THR A 167 21.41 0.97 -25.44
C THR A 167 22.04 2.22 -26.01
N GLN A 168 21.70 3.39 -25.46
CA GLN A 168 22.27 4.68 -25.87
C GLN A 168 23.69 4.86 -25.33
N PRO A 169 24.58 5.56 -26.05
CA PRO A 169 25.95 5.82 -25.62
C PRO A 169 26.05 6.84 -24.47
N GLU A 170 25.05 7.71 -24.33
CA GLU A 170 24.89 8.73 -23.29
C GLU A 170 23.40 9.04 -23.08
N LEU A 171 23.01 9.60 -21.94
CA LEU A 171 21.64 10.07 -21.72
C LEU A 171 21.37 11.33 -22.57
N GLU A 172 20.38 11.25 -23.46
CA GLU A 172 19.94 12.37 -24.29
C GLU A 172 19.20 13.44 -23.46
N GLN A 173 19.30 14.70 -23.87
CA GLN A 173 18.59 15.82 -23.20
C GLN A 173 17.06 15.61 -23.16
N HIS A 174 16.52 14.97 -24.20
CA HIS A 174 15.13 14.56 -24.28
C HIS A 174 15.03 13.20 -24.96
N THR A 175 14.75 12.15 -24.17
CA THR A 175 14.58 10.81 -24.72
C THR A 175 13.13 10.60 -25.16
N GLN A 176 12.91 10.29 -26.43
CA GLN A 176 11.57 9.97 -26.94
C GLN A 176 11.21 8.51 -26.63
N TYR A 177 10.11 8.28 -25.91
CA TYR A 177 9.64 6.94 -25.53
C TYR A 177 8.12 6.90 -25.47
N GLN A 178 7.47 5.94 -26.17
CA GLN A 178 6.00 5.76 -26.16
C GLN A 178 5.20 7.08 -26.29
N ASN A 179 5.50 7.89 -27.31
CA ASN A 179 4.89 9.21 -27.59
C ASN A 179 5.11 10.30 -26.53
N ARG A 180 6.01 10.07 -25.57
CA ARG A 180 6.39 11.06 -24.56
C ARG A 180 7.84 11.50 -24.74
N SER A 181 8.14 12.70 -24.24
CA SER A 181 9.49 13.24 -24.15
C SER A 181 9.95 13.17 -22.70
N VAL A 182 10.98 12.38 -22.41
CA VAL A 182 11.53 12.22 -21.05
C VAL A 182 12.71 13.19 -20.90
N PRO A 183 12.61 14.24 -20.08
CA PRO A 183 13.71 15.17 -19.87
C PRO A 183 14.86 14.52 -19.08
N ARG A 184 16.06 15.06 -19.29
CA ARG A 184 17.27 14.78 -18.51
C ARG A 184 17.54 15.96 -17.59
N TRP A 185 17.85 15.66 -16.34
CA TRP A 185 18.31 16.61 -15.35
C TRP A 185 19.77 16.34 -14.98
N GLU A 186 20.49 17.37 -14.56
CA GLU A 186 21.84 17.26 -14.01
C GLU A 186 21.83 17.77 -12.58
N GLN A 187 22.34 16.98 -11.65
CA GLN A 187 22.39 17.35 -10.24
C GLN A 187 23.68 16.81 -9.61
N GLN A 188 24.27 17.63 -8.74
CA GLN A 188 25.35 17.18 -7.88
C GLN A 188 24.75 16.69 -6.55
N PHE A 189 25.16 15.50 -6.12
CA PHE A 189 24.77 14.92 -4.85
C PHE A 189 26.01 14.81 -3.94
N GLU A 190 25.88 15.22 -2.68
CA GLU A 190 26.98 15.08 -1.71
C GLU A 190 27.13 13.62 -1.27
N ASP A 191 26.18 13.09 -0.49
CA ASP A 191 26.29 11.74 0.08
C ASP A 191 25.35 10.70 -0.55
N PHE A 192 24.08 11.07 -0.77
CA PHE A 192 23.04 10.16 -1.21
C PHE A 192 22.35 10.70 -2.45
N VAL A 193 22.22 9.88 -3.49
CA VAL A 193 21.56 10.22 -4.75
C VAL A 193 20.05 10.13 -4.55
N SER A 194 19.44 11.28 -4.28
CA SER A 194 18.02 11.43 -3.98
C SER A 194 17.49 12.73 -4.58
N PRO A 195 17.16 12.77 -5.87
CA PRO A 195 16.47 13.91 -6.43
C PRO A 195 15.05 14.02 -5.87
N SER A 196 14.43 15.18 -6.02
CA SER A 196 12.99 15.33 -5.84
C SER A 196 12.26 14.54 -6.93
N TRP A 197 11.88 13.31 -6.62
CA TRP A 197 11.22 12.39 -7.55
C TRP A 197 9.92 12.99 -8.08
N PRO A 198 9.75 13.19 -9.41
CA PRO A 198 8.47 13.64 -9.97
C PRO A 198 7.34 12.64 -9.69
N SER A 199 7.67 11.34 -9.67
CA SER A 199 6.77 10.26 -9.29
C SER A 199 7.49 8.95 -8.97
N GLY A 200 6.76 7.91 -8.54
CA GLY A 200 7.26 6.54 -8.56
C GLY A 200 7.53 6.05 -10.00
N GLY A 201 8.38 5.02 -10.13
CA GLY A 201 8.69 4.39 -11.41
C GLY A 201 10.14 3.95 -11.58
N VAL A 202 10.57 3.77 -12.84
CA VAL A 202 11.92 3.31 -13.22
C VAL A 202 12.73 4.46 -13.79
N TYR A 203 13.84 4.79 -13.15
CA TYR A 203 14.72 5.90 -13.51
C TYR A 203 16.10 5.41 -13.96
N TYR A 204 16.80 6.25 -14.72
CA TYR A 204 18.20 6.04 -15.06
C TYR A 204 19.05 7.19 -14.56
N PHE A 205 20.22 6.85 -14.01
CA PHE A 205 21.24 7.77 -13.55
C PHE A 205 22.55 7.46 -14.27
N GLU A 206 23.22 8.49 -14.75
CA GLU A 206 24.46 8.40 -15.51
C GLU A 206 25.53 9.31 -14.89
N SER A 207 26.74 8.78 -14.78
CA SER A 207 27.92 9.54 -14.35
C SER A 207 29.14 9.10 -15.15
N PHE A 208 30.09 10.00 -15.33
CA PHE A 208 31.35 9.75 -16.02
C PHE A 208 32.53 10.05 -15.10
N PHE A 209 33.51 9.15 -15.11
CA PHE A 209 34.70 9.29 -14.27
C PHE A 209 35.97 8.82 -14.97
N GLU A 210 37.13 9.32 -14.54
CA GLU A 210 38.45 8.89 -15.00
C GLU A 210 39.20 8.15 -13.89
N ALA A 211 39.83 7.02 -14.24
CA ALA A 211 40.66 6.22 -13.33
C ALA A 211 42.13 6.23 -13.79
N ASP A 212 43.06 6.54 -12.87
CA ASP A 212 44.49 6.73 -13.18
C ASP A 212 45.32 5.42 -13.28
N GLY A 213 44.73 4.23 -13.06
CA GLY A 213 45.49 2.96 -13.00
C GLY A 213 44.65 1.68 -13.13
N ASN A 214 45.34 0.54 -13.33
CA ASN A 214 44.77 -0.83 -13.42
C ASN A 214 44.43 -1.45 -12.04
N ASP A 215 44.32 -0.67 -10.96
CA ASP A 215 44.06 -1.24 -9.63
C ASP A 215 42.62 -1.82 -9.58
N PRO A 216 42.36 -2.95 -8.89
CA PRO A 216 41.00 -3.46 -8.75
C PRO A 216 40.18 -2.57 -7.79
N PHE A 217 38.92 -2.32 -8.14
CA PHE A 217 37.97 -1.52 -7.36
C PHE A 217 36.80 -2.39 -6.88
N THR A 218 36.30 -2.11 -5.69
CA THR A 218 35.04 -2.62 -5.17
C THR A 218 33.96 -1.59 -5.47
N VAL A 219 33.06 -1.91 -6.40
CA VAL A 219 31.84 -1.15 -6.66
C VAL A 219 30.83 -1.56 -5.61
N THR A 220 30.35 -0.60 -4.81
CA THR A 220 29.36 -0.83 -3.75
C THR A 220 28.14 0.01 -4.02
N PHE A 221 27.01 -0.65 -4.13
CA PHE A 221 25.71 -0.02 -4.22
C PHE A 221 24.98 -0.17 -2.88
N ARG A 222 24.37 0.91 -2.40
CA ARG A 222 23.49 0.91 -1.23
C ARG A 222 22.15 1.55 -1.58
N GLY A 223 21.05 0.83 -1.40
CA GLY A 223 19.70 1.31 -1.72
C GLY A 223 18.65 0.21 -1.53
N SER A 224 17.38 0.60 -1.37
CA SER A 224 16.26 -0.32 -1.15
C SER A 224 15.48 -0.69 -2.42
N GLY A 225 15.63 0.10 -3.48
CA GLY A 225 14.97 -0.12 -4.77
C GLY A 225 15.61 -1.23 -5.60
N SER A 226 14.83 -1.79 -6.54
CA SER A 226 15.40 -2.65 -7.58
C SER A 226 16.40 -1.86 -8.41
N THR A 227 17.56 -2.45 -8.67
CA THR A 227 18.72 -1.75 -9.19
C THR A 227 19.51 -2.62 -10.15
N THR A 228 19.93 -2.03 -11.27
CA THR A 228 20.97 -2.59 -12.12
C THR A 228 22.03 -1.53 -12.37
N VAL A 229 23.31 -1.89 -12.21
CA VAL A 229 24.46 -0.99 -12.39
C VAL A 229 25.34 -1.51 -13.51
N TRP A 230 25.60 -0.66 -14.50
CA TRP A 230 26.54 -0.92 -15.58
C TRP A 230 27.76 0.00 -15.50
N ILE A 231 28.93 -0.51 -15.88
CA ILE A 231 30.12 0.29 -16.17
C ILE A 231 30.61 -0.05 -17.57
N ASP A 232 30.76 0.96 -18.42
CA ASP A 232 31.13 0.82 -19.85
C ASP A 232 30.23 -0.13 -20.64
N GLY A 233 28.95 -0.23 -20.26
CA GLY A 233 27.96 -1.12 -20.86
C GLY A 233 28.00 -2.56 -20.35
N GLU A 234 28.94 -2.90 -19.47
CA GLU A 234 28.99 -4.20 -18.80
C GLU A 234 28.19 -4.17 -17.49
N GLU A 235 27.31 -5.16 -17.29
CA GLU A 235 26.50 -5.28 -16.08
C GLU A 235 27.36 -5.72 -14.88
N ILE A 236 27.45 -4.84 -13.89
CA ILE A 236 28.27 -5.04 -12.69
C ILE A 236 27.42 -5.57 -11.54
N LEU A 237 26.26 -4.98 -11.26
CA LEU A 237 25.39 -5.37 -10.14
C LEU A 237 23.94 -5.44 -10.61
N GLU A 238 23.18 -6.39 -10.06
CA GLU A 238 21.73 -6.47 -10.22
C GLU A 238 21.09 -6.85 -8.88
N ARG A 239 19.95 -6.24 -8.58
CA ARG A 239 19.12 -6.49 -7.40
C ARG A 239 17.66 -6.28 -7.75
N HIS A 240 16.84 -7.26 -7.44
CA HIS A 240 15.39 -7.15 -7.47
C HIS A 240 14.85 -7.17 -6.05
N ASN A 241 14.18 -6.09 -5.62
CA ASN A 241 13.62 -5.97 -4.28
C ASN A 241 12.47 -6.98 -4.01
N TRP A 242 11.89 -7.58 -5.06
CA TRP A 242 10.81 -8.56 -4.97
C TRP A 242 11.31 -10.01 -4.91
N GLU A 243 12.57 -10.29 -5.25
CA GLU A 243 13.11 -11.67 -5.23
C GLU A 243 13.56 -12.12 -3.84
N ALA A 244 14.02 -11.17 -3.03
CA ALA A 244 14.35 -11.37 -1.63
C ALA A 244 14.40 -10.02 -0.92
N LEU A 245 14.25 -10.04 0.41
CA LEU A 245 14.74 -8.96 1.27
C LEU A 245 16.28 -8.98 1.22
N ALA A 246 16.82 -8.51 0.11
CA ALA A 246 18.25 -8.47 -0.16
C ALA A 246 18.91 -7.39 0.73
N PRO A 247 20.16 -7.63 1.18
CA PRO A 247 20.92 -6.64 1.93
C PRO A 247 20.83 -5.27 1.25
N HIS A 248 20.69 -4.22 2.05
CA HIS A 248 20.66 -2.85 1.54
C HIS A 248 21.99 -2.45 0.89
N GLN A 249 23.03 -3.28 0.99
CA GLN A 249 24.34 -3.07 0.40
C GLN A 249 24.79 -4.31 -0.40
N ILE A 250 25.15 -4.10 -1.67
CA ILE A 250 25.74 -5.13 -2.54
C ILE A 250 27.06 -4.63 -3.13
N SER A 251 28.02 -5.53 -3.33
CA SER A 251 29.36 -5.16 -3.82
C SER A 251 29.92 -6.14 -4.84
N ARG A 252 30.70 -5.64 -5.80
CA ARG A 252 31.46 -6.47 -6.77
C ARG A 252 32.81 -5.86 -7.06
N VAL A 253 33.83 -6.71 -7.26
CA VAL A 253 35.15 -6.24 -7.68
C VAL A 253 35.17 -6.10 -9.20
N VAL A 254 35.78 -5.03 -9.69
CA VAL A 254 36.01 -4.76 -11.11
C VAL A 254 37.45 -4.30 -11.31
N ALA A 255 38.05 -4.63 -12.45
CA ALA A 255 39.32 -4.04 -12.87
C ALA A 255 39.05 -3.01 -13.96
N LEU A 256 39.48 -1.77 -13.72
CA LEU A 256 39.26 -0.64 -14.62
C LEU A 256 40.52 -0.37 -15.45
N ASN A 257 40.37 -0.22 -16.76
CA ASN A 257 41.48 0.20 -17.63
C ASN A 257 41.72 1.71 -17.48
N PRO A 258 42.98 2.19 -17.35
CA PRO A 258 43.30 3.60 -17.23
C PRO A 258 42.60 4.45 -18.28
N GLY A 259 41.90 5.49 -17.83
CA GLY A 259 41.14 6.40 -18.67
C GLY A 259 39.69 6.54 -18.21
N ARG A 260 38.81 6.90 -19.16
CA ARG A 260 37.43 7.31 -18.91
C ARG A 260 36.49 6.11 -18.85
N HIS A 261 35.57 6.15 -17.91
CA HIS A 261 34.50 5.20 -17.71
C HIS A 261 33.14 5.89 -17.62
N ARG A 262 32.10 5.16 -18.02
CA ARG A 262 30.69 5.55 -17.90
C ARG A 262 30.01 4.61 -16.93
N THR A 263 29.32 5.16 -15.94
CA THR A 263 28.42 4.41 -15.05
C THR A 263 26.98 4.72 -15.43
N LEU A 264 26.15 3.68 -15.59
CA LEU A 264 24.70 3.79 -15.72
C LEU A 264 24.04 3.01 -14.59
N VAL A 265 23.04 3.58 -13.93
CA VAL A 265 22.24 2.93 -12.88
C VAL A 265 20.78 3.00 -13.28
N LYS A 266 20.13 1.84 -13.39
CA LYS A 266 18.67 1.74 -13.46
C LYS A 266 18.15 1.57 -12.05
N TYR A 267 17.26 2.44 -11.60
CA TYR A 267 16.76 2.46 -10.23
C TYR A 267 15.24 2.50 -10.19
N ALA A 268 14.64 1.63 -9.37
CA ALA A 268 13.21 1.56 -9.16
C ALA A 268 12.83 2.36 -7.91
N VAL A 269 11.88 3.29 -8.06
CA VAL A 269 11.41 4.20 -7.01
C VAL A 269 9.95 3.88 -6.72
N GLY A 270 9.66 3.40 -5.50
CA GLY A 270 8.31 3.05 -5.06
C GLY A 270 7.74 4.00 -4.01
N ASN A 271 6.44 3.84 -3.72
CA ASN A 271 5.72 4.67 -2.74
C ASN A 271 6.11 4.43 -1.26
N ARG A 272 6.89 3.39 -0.95
CA ARG A 272 7.31 3.05 0.41
C ARG A 272 8.70 3.63 0.69
N ASN A 273 8.76 4.91 1.09
CA ASN A 273 9.93 5.62 1.62
C ASN A 273 11.27 5.13 1.04
N ASP A 274 11.47 5.29 -0.26
CA ASP A 274 12.76 4.98 -0.87
C ASP A 274 13.61 6.25 -0.98
N PRO A 275 14.60 6.46 -0.08
CA PRO A 275 15.31 7.71 -0.02
C PRO A 275 16.31 7.90 -1.16
N GLY A 276 16.40 6.99 -2.15
CA GLY A 276 17.43 7.01 -3.20
C GLY A 276 18.56 6.00 -2.97
N PHE A 277 19.75 6.24 -3.53
CA PHE A 277 20.87 5.29 -3.44
C PHE A 277 22.24 5.95 -3.24
N GLN A 278 23.23 5.14 -2.85
CA GLN A 278 24.64 5.51 -2.84
C GLN A 278 25.44 4.53 -3.71
N LEU A 279 26.38 5.04 -4.50
CA LEU A 279 27.31 4.23 -5.28
C LEU A 279 28.75 4.68 -5.03
N MET A 280 29.61 3.76 -4.59
CA MET A 280 31.01 4.02 -4.28
C MET A 280 31.96 3.06 -5.00
N LEU A 281 33.12 3.56 -5.44
CA LEU A 281 34.20 2.79 -6.05
C LEU A 281 35.47 2.86 -5.20
N THR A 282 35.77 1.81 -4.45
CA THR A 282 36.89 1.79 -3.47
C THR A 282 38.00 0.79 -3.87
N PRO A 283 39.30 1.13 -3.85
CA PRO A 283 40.38 0.20 -4.20
C PRO A 283 40.38 -1.04 -3.30
N THR A 284 40.51 -2.25 -3.89
CA THR A 284 40.58 -3.50 -3.12
C THR A 284 41.86 -3.63 -2.30
N THR A 285 42.88 -2.83 -2.62
CA THR A 285 44.18 -2.84 -1.95
C THR A 285 44.13 -2.23 -0.55
N GLY A 286 43.05 -1.52 -0.20
CA GLY A 286 42.88 -0.86 1.09
C GLY A 286 43.75 0.37 1.31
N LYS A 287 44.48 0.82 0.26
CA LYS A 287 45.23 2.08 0.30
C LYS A 287 44.30 3.23 0.72
N ALA A 288 44.75 4.00 1.71
CA ALA A 288 44.05 5.19 2.15
C ALA A 288 43.80 6.16 0.97
N PRO A 289 42.68 6.89 0.96
CA PRO A 289 42.47 8.04 0.09
C PRO A 289 43.65 9.05 0.18
N PRO A 290 43.92 9.83 -0.90
CA PRO A 290 43.17 9.88 -2.14
C PRO A 290 43.72 8.90 -3.18
N TYR A 291 42.82 8.14 -3.81
CA TYR A 291 43.05 7.51 -5.10
C TYR A 291 42.29 8.32 -6.15
N ALA A 292 42.86 8.42 -7.36
CA ALA A 292 42.37 9.36 -8.36
C ALA A 292 41.25 8.74 -9.20
N ILE A 293 40.03 8.84 -8.67
CA ILE A 293 38.82 8.92 -9.49
C ILE A 293 38.52 10.41 -9.66
N ARG A 294 38.18 10.84 -10.88
CA ARG A 294 37.79 12.24 -11.17
C ARG A 294 36.53 12.26 -11.98
N ALA A 295 35.57 13.11 -11.62
CA ALA A 295 34.43 13.39 -12.49
C ALA A 295 34.94 14.02 -13.81
N VAL A 296 34.41 13.56 -14.94
CA VAL A 296 34.78 14.04 -16.27
C VAL A 296 33.54 14.22 -17.14
N GLU A 297 33.65 15.06 -18.17
CA GLU A 297 32.61 15.25 -19.18
C GLU A 297 32.37 13.98 -20.02
N PRO A 298 31.16 13.81 -20.61
CA PRO A 298 30.81 12.67 -21.47
C PRO A 298 31.81 12.38 -22.60
N GLY A 299 31.96 11.09 -22.97
CA GLY A 299 32.66 10.66 -24.19
C GLY A 299 33.22 9.22 -24.14
N ALA A 300 34.15 8.90 -25.04
CA ALA A 300 34.62 7.52 -25.29
C ALA A 300 35.28 6.86 -24.07
N THR A 301 34.95 5.59 -23.83
CA THR A 301 35.37 4.81 -22.66
C THR A 301 36.51 3.83 -22.96
N THR A 302 37.25 3.43 -21.93
CA THR A 302 38.43 2.55 -22.04
C THR A 302 38.16 1.07 -21.73
N GLY A 303 36.95 0.74 -21.26
CA GLY A 303 36.48 -0.62 -21.03
C GLY A 303 36.80 -1.17 -19.64
N VAL A 304 36.05 -2.18 -19.22
CA VAL A 304 36.14 -2.86 -17.93
C VAL A 304 36.45 -4.35 -18.14
N GLU A 305 37.22 -4.93 -17.21
CA GLU A 305 37.29 -6.40 -17.07
C GLU A 305 36.44 -6.84 -15.86
N PRO A 306 35.46 -7.74 -16.05
CA PRO A 306 34.61 -8.21 -14.97
C PRO A 306 35.39 -9.10 -14.02
N SER A 307 35.11 -9.00 -12.72
CA SER A 307 35.75 -9.86 -11.74
C SER A 307 34.78 -10.38 -10.66
N VAL A 308 35.37 -10.99 -9.63
CA VAL A 308 34.73 -11.85 -8.63
C VAL A 308 33.69 -11.09 -7.80
N PHE A 309 32.51 -11.68 -7.64
CA PHE A 309 31.48 -11.22 -6.72
C PHE A 309 31.98 -11.31 -5.27
N LEU A 310 31.95 -10.19 -4.54
CA LEU A 310 32.23 -10.16 -3.10
C LEU A 310 30.91 -9.98 -2.36
N ARG A 311 30.37 -11.06 -1.77
CA ARG A 311 29.51 -10.86 -0.61
C ARG A 311 30.35 -10.21 0.47
N GLY A 312 29.86 -9.16 1.12
CA GLY A 312 30.49 -8.57 2.28
C GLY A 312 30.72 -9.66 3.31
N ARG A 313 31.93 -10.23 3.37
CA ARG A 313 32.29 -11.18 4.41
C ARG A 313 32.58 -10.36 5.65
N GLY A 314 31.66 -10.38 6.59
CA GLY A 314 31.96 -9.98 7.94
C GLY A 314 33.06 -10.85 8.56
N PRO A 315 33.62 -10.43 9.69
CA PRO A 315 34.70 -11.15 10.37
C PRO A 315 34.24 -12.48 11.01
N LEU A 316 32.93 -12.77 11.00
CA LEU A 316 32.30 -13.88 11.71
C LEU A 316 31.93 -15.03 10.77
N PRO A 317 31.93 -16.30 11.25
CA PRO A 317 31.65 -17.45 10.42
C PRO A 317 30.20 -17.45 9.93
N ASP A 318 29.98 -17.92 8.69
CA ASP A 318 28.64 -18.08 8.12
C ASP A 318 27.78 -19.03 8.97
N ASP A 319 28.40 -20.11 9.47
CA ASP A 319 27.78 -21.01 10.44
C ASP A 319 28.00 -20.50 11.87
N LEU A 320 26.99 -19.81 12.40
CA LEU A 320 27.01 -19.27 13.78
C LEU A 320 27.08 -20.39 14.84
N THR A 321 26.80 -21.65 14.50
CA THR A 321 26.96 -22.77 15.46
C THR A 321 28.41 -22.97 15.88
N LEU A 322 29.38 -22.51 15.08
CA LEU A 322 30.81 -22.53 15.40
C LEU A 322 31.18 -21.61 16.57
N ILE A 323 30.35 -20.59 16.86
CA ILE A 323 30.54 -19.62 17.95
C ILE A 323 29.40 -19.65 18.97
N ALA A 324 28.49 -20.64 18.89
CA ALA A 324 27.30 -20.75 19.74
C ALA A 324 27.57 -20.91 21.24
N GLY A 325 28.83 -21.06 21.66
CA GLY A 325 29.22 -21.15 23.06
C GLY A 325 29.67 -19.83 23.68
N ASP A 326 29.70 -18.72 22.93
CA ASP A 326 30.27 -17.45 23.39
C ASP A 326 29.29 -16.27 23.18
N PRO A 327 28.68 -15.73 24.25
CA PRO A 327 27.70 -14.64 24.14
C PRO A 327 28.30 -13.38 23.52
N PHE A 328 29.61 -13.13 23.68
CA PHE A 328 30.27 -11.98 23.07
C PHE A 328 30.22 -12.04 21.55
N TYR A 329 30.70 -13.14 20.95
CA TYR A 329 30.73 -13.26 19.49
C TYR A 329 29.33 -13.34 18.87
N LEU A 330 28.36 -13.92 19.57
CA LEU A 330 26.96 -13.93 19.12
C LEU A 330 26.33 -12.53 19.15
N TRP A 331 26.63 -11.74 20.19
CA TRP A 331 26.24 -10.34 20.24
C TRP A 331 26.86 -9.51 19.11
N LEU A 332 28.16 -9.69 18.84
CA LEU A 332 28.82 -9.07 17.69
C LEU A 332 28.17 -9.51 16.36
N ALA A 333 27.79 -10.78 16.24
CA ALA A 333 27.10 -11.29 15.06
C ALA A 333 25.73 -10.63 14.86
N ALA A 334 24.96 -10.47 15.94
CA ALA A 334 23.67 -9.81 15.90
C ALA A 334 23.77 -8.36 15.42
N TYR A 335 24.68 -7.59 16.01
CA TYR A 335 24.92 -6.19 15.60
C TYR A 335 25.49 -6.07 14.19
N PHE A 336 26.45 -6.91 13.81
CA PHE A 336 26.99 -6.87 12.46
C PHE A 336 25.90 -7.17 11.43
N ALA A 337 25.03 -8.15 11.72
CA ALA A 337 23.91 -8.52 10.87
C ALA A 337 22.87 -7.38 10.76
N LEU A 338 22.58 -6.67 11.85
CA LEU A 338 21.73 -5.47 11.86
C LEU A 338 22.23 -4.42 10.85
N GLU A 339 23.50 -4.06 10.94
CA GLU A 339 24.10 -2.95 10.18
C GLU A 339 24.25 -3.25 8.69
N VAL A 340 24.43 -4.53 8.34
CA VAL A 340 24.52 -4.97 6.93
C VAL A 340 23.19 -5.44 6.36
N GLY A 341 22.11 -5.43 7.15
CA GLY A 341 20.75 -5.81 6.72
C GLY A 341 20.51 -7.33 6.62
N GLU A 342 21.28 -8.16 7.32
CA GLU A 342 21.06 -9.62 7.44
C GLU A 342 20.13 -9.93 8.63
N PHE A 343 18.92 -9.37 8.65
CA PHE A 343 18.04 -9.38 9.84
C PHE A 343 17.76 -10.78 10.39
N SER A 344 17.52 -11.76 9.51
CA SER A 344 17.31 -13.16 9.90
C SER A 344 18.52 -13.79 10.60
N ARG A 345 19.74 -13.48 10.14
CA ARG A 345 20.98 -13.91 10.83
C ARG A 345 21.12 -13.21 12.17
N GLY A 346 20.74 -11.93 12.25
CA GLY A 346 20.72 -11.16 13.50
C GLY A 346 19.80 -11.79 14.54
N ARG A 347 18.57 -12.14 14.17
CA ARG A 347 17.61 -12.82 15.06
C ARG A 347 18.12 -14.19 15.51
N PHE A 348 18.70 -14.97 14.60
CA PHE A 348 19.29 -16.27 14.94
C PHE A 348 20.48 -16.13 15.92
N ALA A 349 21.33 -15.12 15.73
CA ALA A 349 22.43 -14.82 16.65
C ALA A 349 21.91 -14.47 18.06
N LEU A 350 20.87 -13.62 18.15
CA LEU A 350 20.22 -13.28 19.42
C LEU A 350 19.56 -14.49 20.08
N GLN A 351 18.90 -15.34 19.30
CA GLN A 351 18.28 -16.57 19.79
C GLN A 351 19.31 -17.53 20.41
N LEU A 352 20.52 -17.62 19.85
CA LEU A 352 21.62 -18.38 20.43
C LEU A 352 22.26 -17.69 21.65
N ALA A 353 22.31 -16.35 21.67
CA ALA A 353 22.96 -15.58 22.72
C ALA A 353 22.13 -15.51 24.01
N MET A 354 20.80 -15.34 23.89
CA MET A 354 19.90 -15.08 25.01
C MET A 354 19.98 -16.16 26.11
N PRO A 355 20.03 -17.47 25.80
CA PRO A 355 20.18 -18.52 26.83
C PRO A 355 21.54 -18.52 27.54
N LEU A 356 22.57 -17.88 26.98
CA LEU A 356 23.92 -17.84 27.55
C LEU A 356 24.12 -16.65 28.50
N ALA A 357 23.46 -15.52 28.21
CA ALA A 357 23.67 -14.26 28.92
C ALA A 357 22.39 -13.40 28.94
N GLU A 358 21.27 -13.94 29.43
CA GLU A 358 19.97 -13.23 29.48
C GLU A 358 20.04 -11.89 30.24
N THR A 359 20.95 -11.77 31.20
CA THR A 359 21.18 -10.55 31.99
C THR A 359 22.21 -9.60 31.37
N PHE A 360 22.64 -9.85 30.14
CA PHE A 360 23.44 -8.92 29.34
C PHE A 360 22.51 -7.94 28.60
N ASP A 361 22.40 -6.73 29.11
CA ASP A 361 21.55 -5.65 28.59
C ASP A 361 21.75 -5.33 27.10
N CYS A 362 22.98 -5.43 26.58
CA CYS A 362 23.23 -5.18 25.16
C CYS A 362 22.63 -6.21 24.20
N LEU A 363 22.25 -7.42 24.66
CA LEU A 363 21.46 -8.35 23.83
C LEU A 363 20.04 -7.83 23.61
N HIS A 364 19.43 -7.27 24.66
CA HIS A 364 18.09 -6.69 24.59
C HIS A 364 18.10 -5.36 23.83
N LEU A 365 19.16 -4.56 23.97
CA LEU A 365 19.36 -3.39 23.11
C LEU A 365 19.45 -3.80 21.63
N ALA A 366 20.28 -4.80 21.30
CA ALA A 366 20.41 -5.31 19.94
C ALA A 366 19.08 -5.84 19.38
N GLU A 367 18.30 -6.58 20.18
CA GLU A 367 16.98 -7.08 19.80
C GLU A 367 16.00 -5.93 19.53
N GLY A 368 16.02 -4.89 20.36
CA GLY A 368 15.15 -3.73 20.20
C GLY A 368 15.49 -2.88 18.97
N GLU A 369 16.78 -2.71 18.67
CA GLU A 369 17.26 -2.04 17.44
C GLU A 369 16.94 -2.86 16.18
N LEU A 370 17.17 -4.17 16.25
CA LEU A 370 16.85 -5.09 15.17
C LEU A 370 15.36 -5.08 14.85
N SER A 371 14.51 -5.18 15.87
CA SER A 371 13.05 -5.19 15.66
C SER A 371 12.55 -3.93 14.94
N GLN A 372 13.14 -2.76 15.18
CA GLN A 372 12.74 -1.49 14.53
C GLN A 372 13.12 -1.39 13.06
N THR A 373 14.19 -2.08 12.65
CA THR A 373 14.77 -1.96 11.31
C THR A 373 14.45 -3.16 10.42
N ASP A 374 14.00 -4.26 11.03
CA ASP A 374 13.68 -5.51 10.38
C ASP A 374 12.42 -5.41 9.52
N GLY A 375 12.63 -5.26 8.21
CA GLY A 375 11.56 -5.20 7.22
C GLY A 375 10.71 -6.48 7.11
N GLU A 376 11.08 -7.57 7.79
CA GLU A 376 10.28 -8.80 7.84
C GLU A 376 9.15 -8.77 8.88
N LEU A 377 9.16 -7.79 9.79
CA LEU A 377 8.17 -7.66 10.86
C LEU A 377 7.07 -6.66 10.48
N ASP A 378 5.84 -6.98 10.89
CA ASP A 378 4.76 -6.00 10.90
C ASP A 378 5.17 -4.77 11.76
N PRO A 379 4.98 -3.52 11.29
CA PRO A 379 5.43 -2.32 12.02
C PRO A 379 4.90 -2.20 13.45
N THR A 380 3.67 -2.67 13.70
CA THR A 380 3.08 -2.64 15.05
C THR A 380 3.75 -3.66 15.95
N LEU A 381 3.97 -4.87 15.44
CA LEU A 381 4.68 -5.93 16.16
C LEU A 381 6.14 -5.52 16.45
N ALA A 382 6.85 -5.03 15.43
CA ALA A 382 8.21 -4.50 15.52
C ALA A 382 8.35 -3.46 16.64
N THR A 383 7.43 -2.49 16.68
CA THR A 383 7.44 -1.43 17.69
C THR A 383 7.21 -1.99 19.09
N ASN A 384 6.26 -2.90 19.26
CA ASN A 384 5.97 -3.51 20.57
C ASN A 384 7.12 -4.36 21.09
N LEU A 385 7.75 -5.17 20.22
CA LEU A 385 8.94 -5.95 20.57
C LEU A 385 10.09 -5.03 20.97
N SER A 386 10.32 -3.97 20.20
CA SER A 386 11.36 -2.98 20.49
C SER A 386 11.19 -2.32 21.87
N ILE A 387 9.97 -1.88 22.20
CA ILE A 387 9.65 -1.32 23.52
C ILE A 387 9.94 -2.35 24.62
N ALA A 388 9.49 -3.60 24.44
CA ALA A 388 9.69 -4.66 25.43
C ALA A 388 11.19 -4.94 25.67
N SER A 389 11.99 -5.04 24.60
CA SER A 389 13.42 -5.29 24.70
C SER A 389 14.17 -4.10 25.33
N PHE A 390 13.83 -2.85 24.98
CA PHE A 390 14.44 -1.67 25.64
C PHE A 390 14.05 -1.56 27.12
N LEU A 391 12.81 -1.87 27.48
CA LEU A 391 12.40 -1.95 28.88
C LEU A 391 13.19 -3.04 29.62
N ARG A 392 13.38 -4.20 29.00
CA ARG A 392 14.18 -5.30 29.58
C ARG A 392 15.64 -4.91 29.79
N ALA A 393 16.25 -4.20 28.84
CA ALA A 393 17.58 -3.63 29.00
C ALA A 393 17.66 -2.67 30.20
N LEU A 394 16.64 -1.82 30.39
CA LEU A 394 16.55 -0.86 31.50
C LEU A 394 16.22 -1.50 32.86
N GLU A 395 15.59 -2.66 32.88
CA GLU A 395 15.41 -3.46 34.10
C GLU A 395 16.75 -4.01 34.60
N ILE A 396 17.62 -4.42 33.68
CA ILE A 396 18.97 -4.92 33.97
C ILE A 396 19.89 -3.77 34.37
N ASP A 397 19.96 -2.73 33.53
CA ASP A 397 20.75 -1.52 33.77
C ASP A 397 19.86 -0.26 33.72
N PRO A 398 19.37 0.21 34.88
CA PRO A 398 18.60 1.43 34.96
C PRO A 398 19.37 2.69 34.56
N LEU A 399 20.69 2.64 34.38
CA LEU A 399 21.50 3.75 33.91
C LEU A 399 21.84 3.63 32.42
N ALA A 400 21.43 2.57 31.70
CA ALA A 400 21.67 2.46 30.26
C ALA A 400 21.05 3.67 29.52
N GLY A 401 21.90 4.41 28.81
CA GLY A 401 21.57 5.68 28.17
C GLY A 401 20.94 5.48 26.79
N LEU A 402 21.52 4.61 25.96
CA LEU A 402 21.04 4.36 24.60
C LEU A 402 19.63 3.70 24.56
N PRO A 403 19.33 2.61 25.30
CA PRO A 403 17.96 2.06 25.34
C PRO A 403 16.92 3.08 25.80
N ARG A 404 17.26 3.93 26.77
CA ARG A 404 16.38 5.00 27.27
C ARG A 404 16.12 6.09 26.23
N LEU A 405 17.15 6.45 25.46
CA LEU A 405 17.03 7.40 24.35
C LEU A 405 16.09 6.86 23.27
N MET A 406 16.26 5.59 22.88
CA MET A 406 15.44 4.94 21.85
C MET A 406 14.00 4.75 22.30
N LEU A 407 13.79 4.25 23.51
CA LEU A 407 12.45 4.10 24.10
C LEU A 407 11.73 5.45 24.19
N GLY A 408 12.40 6.49 24.67
CA GLY A 408 11.81 7.84 24.76
C GLY A 408 11.36 8.37 23.40
N ARG A 409 12.12 8.09 22.32
CA ARG A 409 11.74 8.47 20.95
C ARG A 409 10.52 7.70 20.46
N ILE A 410 10.50 6.37 20.66
CA ILE A 410 9.36 5.54 20.27
C ILE A 410 8.08 5.96 21.00
N LEU A 411 8.16 6.20 22.31
CA LEU A 411 7.02 6.65 23.11
C LEU A 411 6.51 8.01 22.63
N TYR A 412 7.41 8.92 22.22
CA TYR A 412 7.03 10.19 21.62
C TYR A 412 6.30 10.00 20.30
N ASP A 413 6.83 9.16 19.40
CA ASP A 413 6.22 8.86 18.10
C ASP A 413 4.83 8.18 18.26
N GLN A 414 4.60 7.46 19.37
CA GLN A 414 3.29 6.89 19.76
C GLN A 414 2.34 7.89 20.47
N GLY A 415 2.78 9.13 20.71
CA GLY A 415 2.00 10.14 21.42
C GLY A 415 1.97 9.98 22.94
N GLN A 416 2.80 9.12 23.53
CA GLN A 416 2.94 8.92 24.99
C GLN A 416 3.91 9.95 25.59
N ILE A 417 3.51 11.23 25.48
CA ILE A 417 4.41 12.37 25.71
C ILE A 417 4.96 12.45 27.15
N GLU A 418 4.12 12.23 28.16
CA GLU A 418 4.54 12.31 29.56
C GLU A 418 5.60 11.27 29.92
N GLU A 419 5.44 10.05 29.41
CA GLU A 419 6.38 8.94 29.64
C GLU A 419 7.70 9.21 28.90
N ALA A 420 7.63 9.64 27.64
CA ALA A 420 8.80 10.05 26.86
C ALA A 420 9.62 11.12 27.59
N LEU A 421 8.97 12.18 28.10
CA LEU A 421 9.65 13.24 28.87
C LEU A 421 10.30 12.72 30.15
N GLN A 422 9.66 11.79 30.87
CA GLN A 422 10.26 11.16 32.06
C GLN A 422 11.55 10.41 31.70
N HIS A 423 11.57 9.67 30.60
CA HIS A 423 12.79 9.01 30.12
C HIS A 423 13.89 10.02 29.79
N PHE A 424 13.59 11.13 29.11
CA PHE A 424 14.60 12.15 28.83
C PHE A 424 15.06 12.92 30.08
N ASP A 425 14.19 13.17 31.06
CA ASP A 425 14.58 13.79 32.34
C ASP A 425 15.54 12.90 33.15
N LEU A 426 15.27 11.60 33.19
CA LEU A 426 16.17 10.62 33.80
C LEU A 426 17.51 10.56 33.06
N LEU A 427 17.49 10.59 31.72
CA LEU A 427 18.71 10.60 30.92
C LEU A 427 19.53 11.88 31.14
N ALA A 428 18.87 13.05 31.23
CA ALA A 428 19.50 14.33 31.52
C ALA A 428 20.12 14.39 32.92
N SER A 429 19.57 13.62 33.88
CA SER A 429 20.07 13.53 35.24
C SER A 429 21.26 12.57 35.36
N ALA A 430 21.23 11.46 34.62
CA ALA A 430 22.31 10.48 34.59
C ALA A 430 23.53 10.98 33.79
N TYR A 431 23.30 11.73 32.70
CA TYR A 431 24.34 12.21 31.78
C TYR A 431 24.24 13.73 31.59
N PRO A 432 24.59 14.52 32.62
CA PRO A 432 24.40 15.96 32.61
C PRO A 432 25.27 16.71 31.58
N GLU A 433 26.33 16.08 31.07
CA GLU A 433 27.21 16.64 30.02
C GLU A 433 26.73 16.32 28.59
N SER A 434 25.69 15.50 28.45
CA SER A 434 25.10 15.19 27.14
C SER A 434 24.04 16.22 26.76
N PHE A 435 24.18 16.81 25.58
CA PHE A 435 23.20 17.78 25.05
C PHE A 435 21.87 17.11 24.64
N ARG A 436 21.91 15.83 24.24
CA ARG A 436 20.79 15.10 23.62
C ARG A 436 19.51 15.05 24.45
N PRO A 437 19.54 14.75 25.76
CA PRO A 437 18.32 14.69 26.55
C PRO A 437 17.58 16.03 26.55
N ASN A 438 18.33 17.14 26.62
CA ASN A 438 17.74 18.47 26.55
C ASN A 438 17.29 18.84 25.13
N TYR A 439 17.97 18.36 24.10
CA TYR A 439 17.55 18.53 22.71
C TYR A 439 16.24 17.78 22.40
N PHE A 440 16.11 16.51 22.77
CA PHE A 440 14.86 15.77 22.59
C PHE A 440 13.72 16.33 23.45
N ARG A 441 13.99 16.76 24.68
CA ARG A 441 12.99 17.51 25.48
C ARG A 441 12.52 18.76 24.75
N TYR A 442 13.44 19.51 24.12
CA TYR A 442 13.07 20.66 23.30
C TYR A 442 12.13 20.27 22.16
N LEU A 443 12.45 19.24 21.36
CA LEU A 443 11.61 18.82 20.23
C LEU A 443 10.18 18.51 20.69
N ILE A 444 10.04 17.75 21.77
CA ILE A 444 8.74 17.38 22.35
C ILE A 444 7.99 18.61 22.88
N LEU A 445 8.66 19.44 23.69
CA LEU A 445 8.04 20.62 24.29
C LEU A 445 7.66 21.66 23.24
N SER A 446 8.40 21.74 22.14
CA SER A 446 8.11 22.61 21.00
C SER A 446 6.85 22.13 20.27
N ASP A 447 6.73 20.84 19.99
CA ASP A 447 5.54 20.24 19.34
C ASP A 447 4.26 20.42 20.19
N LEU A 448 4.39 20.31 21.51
CA LEU A 448 3.30 20.62 22.45
C LEU A 448 2.94 22.13 22.53
N GLY A 449 3.72 23.01 21.91
CA GLY A 449 3.58 24.46 22.03
C GLY A 449 3.96 25.02 23.40
N TRP A 450 4.72 24.27 24.22
CA TRP A 450 5.19 24.69 25.53
C TRP A 450 6.49 25.48 25.40
N LEU A 451 6.38 26.66 24.81
CA LEU A 451 7.52 27.42 24.29
C LEU A 451 8.55 27.83 25.36
N ALA A 452 8.14 28.22 26.56
CA ALA A 452 9.08 28.64 27.60
C ALA A 452 9.94 27.47 28.16
N PRO A 453 9.35 26.30 28.51
CA PRO A 453 10.12 25.10 28.79
C PRO A 453 10.99 24.62 27.61
N ALA A 454 10.48 24.70 26.37
CA ALA A 454 11.23 24.32 25.17
C ALA A 454 12.49 25.19 24.99
N GLU A 455 12.36 26.51 25.13
CA GLU A 455 13.49 27.45 25.07
C GLU A 455 14.54 27.14 26.15
N LEU A 456 14.12 26.81 27.37
CA LEU A 456 15.05 26.44 28.44
C LEU A 456 15.83 25.16 28.12
N ALA A 457 15.13 24.15 27.61
CA ALA A 457 15.74 22.89 27.20
C ALA A 457 16.72 23.09 26.04
N LEU A 458 16.33 23.85 25.02
CA LEU A 458 17.17 24.17 23.87
C LEU A 458 18.41 24.98 24.26
N ARG A 459 18.27 25.99 25.12
CA ARG A 459 19.41 26.77 25.65
C ARG A 459 20.39 25.89 26.41
N LYS A 460 19.91 24.89 27.15
CA LYS A 460 20.78 23.94 27.85
C LYS A 460 21.52 23.05 26.86
N ALA A 461 20.83 22.51 25.84
CA ALA A 461 21.48 21.77 24.76
C ALA A 461 22.53 22.63 24.02
N ALA A 462 22.25 23.91 23.79
CA ALA A 462 23.17 24.86 23.16
C ALA A 462 24.37 25.22 24.04
N GLN A 463 24.25 25.22 25.37
CA GLN A 463 25.39 25.39 26.27
C GLN A 463 26.39 24.23 26.15
N ASP A 464 25.85 23.02 26.01
CA ASP A 464 26.65 21.79 25.90
C ASP A 464 27.22 21.60 24.47
N LYS A 465 26.52 22.10 23.44
CA LYS A 465 26.95 22.07 22.02
C LYS A 465 26.69 23.41 21.30
N PRO A 466 27.50 24.44 21.54
CA PRO A 466 27.29 25.79 21.01
C PRO A 466 27.49 25.93 19.49
N THR A 467 28.21 25.00 18.87
CA THR A 467 28.60 25.03 17.45
C THR A 467 27.74 24.11 16.57
N SER A 468 26.63 23.54 17.07
CA SER A 468 25.76 22.69 16.26
C SER A 468 24.85 23.53 15.34
N CYS A 469 24.90 23.26 14.03
CA CYS A 469 24.00 23.91 13.05
C CYS A 469 22.54 23.62 13.37
N THR A 470 22.20 22.36 13.65
CA THR A 470 20.83 21.94 14.00
C THR A 470 20.30 22.68 15.22
N ILE A 471 21.11 22.84 16.29
CA ILE A 471 20.69 23.60 17.47
C ILE A 471 20.53 25.09 17.13
N ALA A 472 21.39 25.66 16.30
CA ALA A 472 21.28 27.06 15.89
C ALA A 472 20.02 27.35 15.05
N THR A 473 19.65 26.45 14.13
CA THR A 473 18.39 26.52 13.37
C THR A 473 17.19 26.48 14.30
N ASN A 474 17.17 25.50 15.21
CA ASN A 474 16.12 25.37 16.21
C ASN A 474 16.03 26.58 17.16
N ILE A 475 17.15 27.26 17.46
CA ILE A 475 17.11 28.52 18.24
C ILE A 475 16.38 29.60 17.45
N ALA A 476 16.65 29.71 16.15
CA ALA A 476 15.96 30.68 15.29
C ALA A 476 14.46 30.36 15.19
N ASP A 477 14.09 29.10 14.96
CA ASP A 477 12.70 28.65 14.92
C ASP A 477 11.98 28.88 16.25
N GLN A 478 12.66 28.61 17.38
CA GLN A 478 12.12 28.84 18.71
C GLN A 478 11.84 30.33 18.97
N GLU A 479 12.70 31.24 18.50
CA GLU A 479 12.45 32.69 18.59
C GLU A 479 11.19 33.06 17.79
N LEU A 480 11.03 32.52 16.57
CA LEU A 480 9.84 32.75 15.73
C LEU A 480 8.57 32.25 16.42
N ALA A 481 8.61 31.06 17.01
CA ALA A 481 7.47 30.47 17.70
C ALA A 481 6.98 31.33 18.87
N VAL A 482 7.88 32.05 19.56
CA VAL A 482 7.52 32.99 20.65
C VAL A 482 7.26 34.43 20.15
N GLY A 483 7.19 34.64 18.84
CA GLY A 483 6.90 35.94 18.23
C GLY A 483 8.09 36.91 18.23
N ARG A 484 9.32 36.40 18.31
CA ARG A 484 10.57 37.17 18.21
C ARG A 484 11.26 36.84 16.89
N TYR A 485 11.89 37.83 16.26
CA TYR A 485 12.70 37.58 15.08
C TYR A 485 14.09 37.10 15.49
N PRO A 486 14.64 36.04 14.87
CA PRO A 486 16.02 35.65 15.10
C PRO A 486 16.95 36.81 14.75
N THR A 487 18.10 36.90 15.42
CA THR A 487 19.11 37.92 15.11
C THR A 487 20.46 37.26 14.90
N PRO A 488 21.38 37.90 14.15
CA PRO A 488 22.75 37.39 14.03
C PRO A 488 23.41 37.12 15.39
N GLU A 489 23.06 37.89 16.43
CA GLU A 489 23.54 37.67 17.79
C GLU A 489 22.95 36.44 18.47
N SER A 490 21.66 36.13 18.26
CA SER A 490 21.00 34.98 18.89
C SER A 490 21.55 33.64 18.41
N VAL A 491 22.09 33.62 17.19
CA VAL A 491 22.73 32.45 16.56
C VAL A 491 24.24 32.64 16.36
N ALA A 492 24.87 33.62 17.01
CA ALA A 492 26.26 34.02 16.74
C ALA A 492 27.31 32.92 17.00
N GLN A 493 26.98 31.90 17.79
CA GLN A 493 27.86 30.77 18.08
C GLN A 493 27.82 29.69 17.00
N ARG A 494 26.89 29.80 16.03
CA ARG A 494 26.82 28.89 14.89
C ARG A 494 28.09 28.99 14.03
N PRO A 495 28.55 27.86 13.47
CA PRO A 495 29.49 27.89 12.37
C PRO A 495 28.96 28.70 11.18
N SER A 496 29.84 29.43 10.48
CA SER A 496 29.52 30.22 9.26
C SER A 496 29.03 29.39 8.07
N VAL A 497 28.96 28.07 8.25
CA VAL A 497 28.59 27.07 7.23
C VAL A 497 27.14 26.59 7.40
N CYS A 498 26.45 26.99 8.46
CA CYS A 498 25.05 26.63 8.70
C CYS A 498 24.11 27.50 7.86
N THR A 499 23.87 27.12 6.60
CA THR A 499 23.08 27.89 5.62
C THR A 499 21.60 27.99 5.98
N SER A 500 21.01 26.95 6.56
CA SER A 500 19.60 26.95 6.99
C SER A 500 19.25 28.06 8.00
N VAL A 501 20.23 28.51 8.79
CA VAL A 501 20.04 29.67 9.68
C VAL A 501 20.11 30.98 8.92
N ASP A 502 20.93 31.05 7.86
CA ASP A 502 21.00 32.23 7.00
C ASP A 502 19.68 32.48 6.27
N ASP A 503 18.99 31.41 5.85
CA ASP A 503 17.66 31.48 5.23
C ASP A 503 16.61 32.08 6.18
N LEU A 504 16.55 31.56 7.42
CA LEU A 504 15.69 32.12 8.45
C LEU A 504 16.03 33.59 8.78
N LEU A 505 17.31 33.97 8.75
CA LEU A 505 17.72 35.36 8.96
C LEU A 505 17.31 36.26 7.80
N ILE A 506 17.36 35.78 6.55
CA ILE A 506 16.88 36.54 5.39
C ILE A 506 15.41 36.91 5.56
N ASP A 507 14.55 35.92 5.76
CA ASP A 507 13.09 36.09 5.77
C ASP A 507 12.58 36.81 7.01
N PHE A 508 13.19 36.53 8.18
CA PHE A 508 12.64 36.99 9.45
C PHE A 508 13.47 38.07 10.14
N HIS A 509 14.76 38.25 9.81
CA HIS A 509 15.55 39.36 10.34
C HIS A 509 15.70 40.50 9.35
N TYR A 510 16.32 40.23 8.20
CA TYR A 510 16.78 41.26 7.29
C TYR A 510 15.62 41.91 6.53
N VAL A 511 14.70 41.13 5.96
CA VAL A 511 13.55 41.66 5.21
C VAL A 511 12.61 42.50 6.09
N PRO A 512 12.13 42.04 7.26
CA PRO A 512 11.22 42.82 8.11
C PRO A 512 11.89 44.06 8.70
N SER A 513 13.21 44.02 8.90
CA SER A 513 14.00 45.18 9.36
C SER A 513 14.30 46.20 8.26
N GLY A 514 13.83 45.99 7.03
CA GLY A 514 14.09 46.84 5.87
C GLY A 514 15.53 46.75 5.34
N LYS A 515 16.32 45.77 5.79
CA LYS A 515 17.70 45.49 5.37
C LYS A 515 17.75 44.53 4.16
N VAL A 516 16.90 44.79 3.17
CA VAL A 516 16.69 43.90 2.02
C VAL A 516 17.95 43.77 1.14
N LYS A 517 18.84 44.79 1.16
CA LYS A 517 20.11 44.72 0.42
C LYS A 517 21.09 43.75 1.06
N GLU A 518 21.17 43.77 2.39
CA GLU A 518 21.97 42.83 3.17
C GLU A 518 21.46 41.40 3.02
N ALA A 519 20.13 41.22 2.98
CA ALA A 519 19.51 39.94 2.65
C ALA A 519 19.92 39.44 1.26
N LEU A 520 19.88 40.31 0.24
CA LEU A 520 20.26 39.97 -1.13
C LEU A 520 21.74 39.60 -1.24
N GLU A 521 22.64 40.35 -0.57
CA GLU A 521 24.07 40.03 -0.54
C GLU A 521 24.34 38.67 0.11
N LEU A 522 23.59 38.32 1.17
CA LEU A 522 23.67 37.02 1.82
C LEU A 522 23.14 35.90 0.91
N ALA A 523 21.97 36.06 0.31
CA ALA A 523 21.40 35.08 -0.62
C ALA A 523 22.32 34.82 -1.83
N GLN A 524 22.95 35.86 -2.39
CA GLN A 524 23.94 35.72 -3.47
C GLN A 524 25.24 35.05 -3.02
N GLU A 525 25.64 35.21 -1.76
CA GLU A 525 26.77 34.48 -1.20
C GLU A 525 26.44 32.99 -1.03
N LEU A 526 25.22 32.66 -0.62
CA LEU A 526 24.72 31.28 -0.54
C LEU A 526 24.65 30.65 -1.93
N GLU A 527 24.08 31.33 -2.92
CA GLU A 527 24.07 30.89 -4.33
C GLU A 527 25.48 30.68 -4.89
N ARG A 528 26.47 31.52 -4.54
CA ARG A 528 27.86 31.29 -4.98
C ARG A 528 28.47 30.02 -4.39
N ARG A 529 28.05 29.63 -3.19
CA ARG A 529 28.50 28.40 -2.52
C ARG A 529 27.84 27.18 -3.12
N ASP A 530 26.53 27.28 -3.38
CA ASP A 530 25.72 26.27 -4.06
C ASP A 530 24.97 26.84 -5.29
N PRO A 531 25.65 26.92 -6.45
CA PRO A 531 25.08 27.50 -7.67
C PRO A 531 23.95 26.68 -8.30
N THR A 532 23.77 25.44 -7.81
CA THR A 532 22.79 24.47 -8.29
C THR A 532 21.49 24.49 -7.51
N SER A 533 21.43 25.18 -6.36
CA SER A 533 20.19 25.33 -5.58
C SER A 533 19.27 26.39 -6.17
N ASN A 534 18.08 25.95 -6.58
CA ASN A 534 17.01 26.85 -7.05
C ASN A 534 16.33 27.62 -5.92
N GLU A 535 16.41 27.14 -4.68
CA GLU A 535 15.89 27.85 -3.50
C GLU A 535 16.52 29.23 -3.37
N TYR A 536 17.83 29.35 -3.57
CA TYR A 536 18.52 30.63 -3.52
C TYR A 536 18.15 31.54 -4.69
N ARG A 537 17.91 31.00 -5.90
CA ARG A 537 17.42 31.79 -7.04
C ARG A 537 16.05 32.40 -6.75
N ILE A 538 15.14 31.61 -6.17
CA ILE A 538 13.79 32.06 -5.79
C ILE A 538 13.87 33.15 -4.73
N THR A 539 14.68 32.94 -3.69
CA THR A 539 14.91 33.94 -2.63
C THR A 539 15.50 35.23 -3.20
N ILE A 540 16.50 35.13 -4.09
CA ILE A 540 17.08 36.28 -4.80
C ILE A 540 16.01 37.00 -5.62
N ALA A 541 15.16 36.28 -6.37
CA ALA A 541 14.08 36.85 -7.17
C ALA A 541 13.08 37.66 -6.31
N SER A 542 12.63 37.06 -5.20
CA SER A 542 11.74 37.71 -4.23
C SER A 542 12.37 38.98 -3.63
N LEU A 543 13.65 38.91 -3.22
CA LEU A 543 14.38 40.06 -2.66
C LEU A 543 14.59 41.18 -3.70
N LEU A 544 14.85 40.84 -4.96
CA LEU A 544 14.93 41.79 -6.07
C LEU A 544 13.59 42.48 -6.31
N ALA A 545 12.48 41.74 -6.24
CA ALA A 545 11.13 42.31 -6.32
C ALA A 545 10.85 43.30 -5.19
N HIS A 546 11.21 42.97 -3.94
CA HIS A 546 11.10 43.88 -2.78
C HIS A 546 11.92 45.18 -2.95
N LEU A 547 13.06 45.11 -3.64
CA LEU A 547 13.88 46.28 -3.99
C LEU A 547 13.37 47.07 -5.19
N GLY A 548 12.28 46.63 -5.84
CA GLY A 548 11.73 47.23 -7.06
C GLY A 548 12.56 46.94 -8.32
N ARG A 549 13.49 45.97 -8.27
CA ARG A 549 14.32 45.52 -9.41
C ARG A 549 13.56 44.46 -10.23
N VAL A 550 12.41 44.86 -10.76
CA VAL A 550 11.40 43.94 -11.31
C VAL A 550 11.93 43.10 -12.49
N ASP A 551 12.69 43.69 -13.42
CA ASP A 551 13.23 42.94 -14.57
C ASP A 551 14.19 41.84 -14.16
N GLU A 552 15.00 42.09 -13.12
CA GLU A 552 15.96 41.12 -12.61
C GLU A 552 15.24 40.02 -11.83
N ALA A 553 14.21 40.36 -11.04
CA ALA A 553 13.36 39.38 -10.37
C ALA A 553 12.66 38.43 -11.37
N ILE A 554 12.09 38.97 -12.46
CA ILE A 554 11.44 38.18 -13.51
C ILE A 554 12.45 37.23 -14.18
N ALA A 555 13.69 37.67 -14.40
CA ALA A 555 14.73 36.84 -14.99
C ALA A 555 15.13 35.67 -14.08
N GLU A 556 15.28 35.91 -12.78
CA GLU A 556 15.60 34.86 -11.81
C GLU A 556 14.46 33.84 -11.66
N TYR A 557 13.19 34.29 -11.59
CA TYR A 557 12.05 33.37 -11.61
C TYR A 557 11.96 32.57 -12.92
N ALA A 558 12.32 33.17 -14.06
CA ALA A 558 12.34 32.46 -15.34
C ALA A 558 13.46 31.40 -15.41
N LEU A 559 14.61 31.66 -14.79
CA LEU A 559 15.69 30.67 -14.65
C LEU A 559 15.26 29.52 -13.73
N ALA A 560 14.63 29.83 -12.60
CA ALA A 560 14.10 28.82 -11.68
C ALA A 560 13.00 27.95 -12.32
N GLU A 561 12.14 28.54 -13.16
CA GLU A 561 11.14 27.79 -13.95
C GLU A 561 11.78 26.87 -15.00
N SER A 562 12.87 27.29 -15.65
CA SER A 562 13.50 26.53 -16.75
C SER A 562 14.17 25.23 -16.31
N ASP A 563 14.37 25.05 -15.01
CA ASP A 563 14.90 23.83 -14.41
C ASP A 563 13.81 22.79 -14.08
N ASP A 564 12.57 23.02 -14.54
CA ASP A 564 11.42 22.11 -14.53
C ASP A 564 11.13 21.47 -13.15
N THR A 565 10.96 22.33 -12.14
CA THR A 565 10.61 21.91 -10.76
C THR A 565 9.09 21.80 -10.58
N SER A 566 8.64 21.04 -9.58
CA SER A 566 7.22 20.93 -9.20
C SER A 566 6.55 22.26 -8.86
N ASP A 567 7.35 23.29 -8.56
CA ASP A 567 6.91 24.64 -8.19
C ASP A 567 6.79 25.59 -9.38
N ALA A 568 7.07 25.13 -10.60
CA ALA A 568 6.96 25.95 -11.82
C ALA A 568 5.65 26.76 -11.91
N PRO A 569 4.47 26.24 -11.49
CA PRO A 569 3.25 27.06 -11.50
C PRO A 569 3.29 28.28 -10.60
N LEU A 570 3.87 28.16 -9.41
CA LEU A 570 4.02 29.29 -8.49
C LEU A 570 4.89 30.38 -9.12
N PHE A 571 5.98 30.02 -9.80
CA PHE A 571 6.87 31.00 -10.42
C PHE A 571 6.21 31.73 -11.59
N VAL A 572 5.35 31.05 -12.35
CA VAL A 572 4.53 31.70 -13.38
C VAL A 572 3.59 32.72 -12.74
N GLU A 573 2.90 32.37 -11.65
CA GLU A 573 2.01 33.29 -10.93
C GLU A 573 2.75 34.53 -10.41
N GLU A 574 3.90 34.36 -9.74
CA GLU A 574 4.73 35.46 -9.24
C GLU A 574 5.21 36.38 -10.38
N ARG A 575 5.66 35.81 -11.51
CA ARG A 575 6.07 36.60 -12.69
C ARG A 575 4.90 37.40 -13.27
N VAL A 576 3.71 36.81 -13.34
CA VAL A 576 2.49 37.50 -13.79
C VAL A 576 2.15 38.68 -12.88
N ASP A 577 2.16 38.48 -11.57
CA ASP A 577 1.85 39.54 -10.61
C ASP A 577 2.90 40.67 -10.64
N LEU A 578 4.19 40.34 -10.80
CA LEU A 578 5.26 41.33 -10.99
C LEU A 578 5.08 42.13 -12.29
N LEU A 579 4.75 41.47 -13.41
CA LEU A 579 4.48 42.12 -14.68
C LEU A 579 3.26 43.05 -14.59
N LEU A 580 2.19 42.61 -13.92
CA LEU A 580 1.01 43.42 -13.66
C LEU A 580 1.33 44.64 -12.79
N ALA A 581 2.09 44.47 -11.71
CA ALA A 581 2.53 45.57 -10.85
C ALA A 581 3.40 46.60 -11.60
N ALA A 582 4.18 46.15 -12.59
CA ALA A 582 4.97 46.99 -13.48
C ALA A 582 4.17 47.61 -14.65
N ASN A 583 2.85 47.43 -14.71
CA ASN A 583 1.97 47.83 -15.82
C ASN A 583 2.33 47.20 -17.20
N ARG A 584 2.90 46.00 -17.20
CA ARG A 584 3.28 45.22 -18.40
C ARG A 584 2.26 44.11 -18.68
N GLY A 585 0.99 44.50 -18.77
CA GLY A 585 -0.13 43.55 -18.90
C GLY A 585 -0.08 42.66 -20.15
N ASP A 586 0.41 43.18 -21.29
CA ASP A 586 0.52 42.39 -22.53
C ASP A 586 1.52 41.23 -22.39
N GLU A 587 2.62 41.45 -21.67
CA GLU A 587 3.62 40.41 -21.40
C GLU A 587 3.12 39.38 -20.39
N ALA A 588 2.41 39.83 -19.35
CA ALA A 588 1.76 38.95 -18.38
C ALA A 588 0.73 38.03 -19.07
N LYS A 589 -0.05 38.58 -19.99
CA LYS A 589 -1.02 37.82 -20.78
C LYS A 589 -0.34 36.78 -21.67
N ALA A 590 0.70 37.17 -22.40
CA ALA A 590 1.45 36.25 -23.26
C ALA A 590 2.10 35.09 -22.46
N LEU A 591 2.61 35.39 -21.26
CA LEU A 591 3.15 34.38 -20.34
C LEU A 591 2.08 33.38 -19.91
N LEU A 592 0.88 33.85 -19.53
CA LEU A 592 -0.22 32.97 -19.15
C LEU A 592 -0.75 32.14 -20.33
N GLU A 593 -0.80 32.72 -21.54
CA GLU A 593 -1.18 31.99 -22.76
C GLU A 593 -0.21 30.83 -23.03
N ASP A 594 1.10 31.05 -22.87
CA ASP A 594 2.12 29.99 -22.96
C ASP A 594 1.99 28.94 -21.83
N ALA A 595 1.77 29.39 -20.60
CA ALA A 595 1.61 28.50 -19.45
C ALA A 595 0.36 27.60 -19.58
N LEU A 596 -0.75 28.12 -20.09
CA LEU A 596 -1.98 27.35 -20.36
C LEU A 596 -1.83 26.37 -21.51
N VAL A 597 -0.86 26.53 -22.41
CA VAL A 597 -0.53 25.50 -23.41
C VAL A 597 0.18 24.31 -22.75
N ARG A 598 0.98 24.57 -21.71
CA ARG A 598 1.75 23.55 -20.97
C ARG A 598 0.92 22.83 -19.91
N ASP A 599 0.08 23.56 -19.18
CA ASP A 599 -0.86 23.03 -18.17
C ASP A 599 -2.27 23.62 -18.40
N PRO A 600 -3.03 23.04 -19.35
CA PRO A 600 -4.34 23.58 -19.75
C PRO A 600 -5.43 23.38 -18.70
N SER A 601 -5.22 22.50 -17.71
CA SER A 601 -6.17 22.24 -16.62
C SER A 601 -5.96 23.13 -15.40
N ASN A 602 -4.91 23.96 -15.39
CA ASN A 602 -4.54 24.76 -14.24
C ASN A 602 -5.58 25.85 -13.92
N ILE A 603 -6.32 25.63 -12.85
CA ILE A 603 -7.36 26.55 -12.39
C ILE A 603 -6.81 27.96 -12.11
N ALA A 604 -5.62 28.07 -11.51
CA ALA A 604 -5.06 29.36 -11.13
C ALA A 604 -4.73 30.22 -12.36
N TYR A 605 -4.18 29.60 -13.41
CA TYR A 605 -3.91 30.29 -14.67
C TYR A 605 -5.20 30.78 -15.35
N HIS A 606 -6.26 29.96 -15.34
CA HIS A 606 -7.55 30.39 -15.89
C HIS A 606 -8.16 31.56 -15.10
N GLU A 607 -8.10 31.55 -13.77
CA GLU A 607 -8.56 32.68 -12.95
C GLU A 607 -7.72 33.94 -13.16
N LEU A 608 -6.39 33.82 -13.31
CA LEU A 608 -5.54 34.96 -13.67
C LEU A 608 -5.87 35.50 -15.07
N MET A 609 -6.17 34.63 -16.04
CA MET A 609 -6.55 35.02 -17.40
C MET A 609 -7.83 35.86 -17.44
N ARG A 610 -8.77 35.66 -16.50
CA ARG A 610 -10.00 36.49 -16.39
C ARG A 610 -9.70 37.96 -16.14
N ARG A 611 -8.58 38.29 -15.50
CA ARG A 611 -8.14 39.70 -15.29
C ARG A 611 -7.88 40.43 -16.61
N PHE A 612 -7.61 39.69 -17.69
CA PHE A 612 -7.38 40.22 -19.05
C PHE A 612 -8.63 40.22 -19.94
N GLY A 613 -9.82 40.03 -19.36
CA GLY A 613 -11.09 40.06 -20.08
C GLY A 613 -11.49 38.72 -20.71
N GLY A 614 -10.86 37.61 -20.29
CA GLY A 614 -11.32 36.26 -20.63
C GLY A 614 -12.68 35.92 -20.01
N GLU A 615 -13.42 35.01 -20.64
CA GLU A 615 -14.64 34.45 -20.05
C GLU A 615 -14.32 33.63 -18.79
N GLY A 616 -15.34 33.35 -17.97
CA GLY A 616 -15.15 32.45 -16.81
C GLY A 616 -14.79 31.03 -17.26
N ILE A 617 -14.17 30.25 -16.37
CA ILE A 617 -13.79 28.87 -16.65
C ILE A 617 -15.02 28.09 -17.15
N LEU A 618 -14.88 27.46 -18.32
CA LEU A 618 -15.94 26.70 -19.02
C LEU A 618 -17.27 27.47 -19.19
N ALA A 619 -17.26 28.81 -19.28
CA ALA A 619 -18.48 29.62 -19.36
C ALA A 619 -19.43 29.20 -20.50
N ASP A 620 -18.88 28.72 -21.62
CA ASP A 620 -19.61 28.23 -22.79
C ASP A 620 -20.31 26.88 -22.58
N LEU A 621 -19.97 26.17 -21.48
CA LEU A 621 -20.55 24.89 -21.09
C LEU A 621 -21.42 24.99 -19.83
N ARG A 622 -21.77 26.19 -19.38
CA ARG A 622 -22.62 26.39 -18.19
C ARG A 622 -24.09 26.53 -18.57
N VAL A 623 -24.97 26.09 -17.66
CA VAL A 623 -26.42 26.18 -17.81
C VAL A 623 -26.99 27.23 -16.85
N ASP A 624 -27.97 28.03 -17.28
CA ASP A 624 -28.66 28.98 -16.39
C ASP A 624 -29.67 28.27 -15.49
N GLY A 625 -29.27 27.98 -14.25
CA GLY A 625 -30.09 27.21 -13.33
C GLY A 625 -31.37 27.90 -12.86
N LEU A 626 -31.38 29.23 -12.71
CA LEU A 626 -32.63 29.95 -12.39
C LEU A 626 -33.60 29.94 -13.57
N GLY A 627 -33.06 30.03 -14.79
CA GLY A 627 -33.83 29.85 -16.02
C GLY A 627 -34.53 28.48 -16.06
N VAL A 628 -33.79 27.41 -15.75
CA VAL A 628 -34.33 26.04 -15.67
C VAL A 628 -35.46 25.92 -14.64
N VAL A 629 -35.28 26.48 -13.44
CA VAL A 629 -36.32 26.49 -12.39
C VAL A 629 -37.55 27.29 -12.83
N ALA A 630 -37.36 28.46 -13.44
CA ALA A 630 -38.45 29.30 -13.91
C ALA A 630 -39.28 28.62 -15.01
N GLU A 631 -38.62 27.93 -15.95
CA GLU A 631 -39.28 27.16 -17.01
C GLU A 631 -40.09 25.98 -16.43
N HIS A 632 -39.51 25.26 -15.48
CA HIS A 632 -40.20 24.18 -14.76
C HIS A 632 -41.47 24.68 -14.05
N LEU A 633 -41.36 25.76 -13.28
CA LEU A 633 -42.50 26.35 -12.57
C LEU A 633 -43.59 26.85 -13.53
N ALA A 634 -43.20 27.38 -14.70
CA ALA A 634 -44.14 27.81 -15.74
C ALA A 634 -44.88 26.63 -16.41
N SER A 635 -44.22 25.46 -16.53
CA SER A 635 -44.83 24.25 -17.10
C SER A 635 -45.98 23.69 -16.24
N GLY A 636 -45.92 23.91 -14.92
CA GLY A 636 -46.87 23.36 -13.94
C GLY A 636 -46.82 21.83 -13.81
N GLN A 637 -45.82 21.16 -14.40
CA GLN A 637 -45.63 19.72 -14.30
C GLN A 637 -44.90 19.39 -13.01
N ASP A 638 -45.43 18.45 -12.23
CA ASP A 638 -44.78 17.97 -11.01
C ASP A 638 -44.91 16.46 -10.92
N THR A 639 -43.93 15.81 -10.30
CA THR A 639 -43.98 14.36 -10.11
C THR A 639 -44.66 14.04 -8.79
N LYS A 640 -45.19 12.81 -8.64
CA LYS A 640 -45.74 12.32 -7.36
C LYS A 640 -44.65 11.75 -6.43
N GLN A 641 -43.37 11.92 -6.77
CA GLN A 641 -42.23 11.35 -6.04
C GLN A 641 -41.78 12.25 -4.88
N SER A 642 -40.92 11.71 -4.00
CA SER A 642 -40.40 12.38 -2.81
C SER A 642 -39.46 13.56 -3.10
N ALA A 643 -38.67 13.42 -4.16
CA ALA A 643 -37.84 14.44 -4.79
C ALA A 643 -37.54 14.00 -6.24
N PHE A 644 -37.03 14.91 -7.05
CA PHE A 644 -36.47 14.60 -8.36
C PHE A 644 -35.36 15.58 -8.71
N TYR A 645 -34.43 15.12 -9.54
CA TYR A 645 -33.42 15.98 -10.15
C TYR A 645 -34.08 16.68 -11.33
N LEU A 646 -34.30 17.99 -11.18
CA LEU A 646 -34.78 18.83 -12.26
C LEU A 646 -33.69 18.98 -13.34
N LEU A 647 -32.46 19.18 -12.89
CA LEU A 647 -31.26 19.23 -13.72
C LEU A 647 -30.20 18.30 -13.12
N ASP A 648 -29.68 17.41 -13.95
CA ASP A 648 -28.50 16.59 -13.69
C ASP A 648 -27.55 16.78 -14.87
N TYR A 649 -26.60 17.71 -14.73
CA TYR A 649 -25.75 18.15 -15.83
C TYR A 649 -24.28 18.02 -15.45
N ALA A 650 -23.50 17.50 -16.38
CA ALA A 650 -22.05 17.57 -16.31
C ALA A 650 -21.44 17.84 -17.68
N ALA A 651 -20.41 18.68 -17.72
CA ALA A 651 -19.59 18.88 -18.89
C ALA A 651 -18.11 18.67 -18.57
N PHE A 652 -17.41 17.91 -19.42
CA PHE A 652 -15.99 17.61 -19.29
C PHE A 652 -15.26 18.12 -20.54
N ARG A 653 -14.22 18.93 -20.36
CA ARG A 653 -13.28 19.33 -21.42
C ARG A 653 -11.95 18.66 -21.15
N TYR A 654 -11.61 17.66 -21.95
CA TYR A 654 -10.33 16.95 -21.91
C TYR A 654 -9.30 17.65 -22.79
N PHE A 655 -8.04 17.64 -22.36
CA PHE A 655 -6.93 18.19 -23.11
C PHE A 655 -6.01 17.07 -23.62
N ARG A 656 -5.06 17.46 -24.49
CA ARG A 656 -4.19 16.50 -25.18
C ARG A 656 -3.27 15.72 -24.25
N ASP A 657 -2.91 16.28 -23.10
CA ASP A 657 -2.11 15.65 -22.05
C ASP A 657 -2.93 14.68 -21.17
N GLY A 658 -4.23 14.52 -21.42
CA GLY A 658 -5.14 13.70 -20.62
C GLY A 658 -5.73 14.41 -19.41
N SER A 659 -5.29 15.64 -19.10
CA SER A 659 -5.89 16.47 -18.06
C SER A 659 -7.30 16.93 -18.46
N SER A 660 -8.10 17.40 -17.50
CA SER A 660 -9.45 17.89 -17.80
C SER A 660 -9.94 18.97 -16.85
N LEU A 661 -10.81 19.83 -17.36
CA LEU A 661 -11.70 20.66 -16.55
C LEU A 661 -13.11 20.13 -16.68
N SER A 662 -13.88 20.17 -15.59
CA SER A 662 -15.28 19.77 -15.62
C SER A 662 -16.15 20.68 -14.80
N VAL A 663 -17.39 20.89 -15.25
CA VAL A 663 -18.46 21.52 -14.47
C VAL A 663 -19.52 20.48 -14.13
N THR A 664 -19.93 20.42 -12.88
CA THR A 664 -21.08 19.65 -12.41
C THR A 664 -22.15 20.63 -11.96
N HIS A 665 -23.38 20.49 -12.44
CA HIS A 665 -24.51 21.35 -12.11
C HIS A 665 -25.76 20.51 -11.85
N GLN A 666 -26.26 20.55 -10.61
CA GLN A 666 -27.46 19.82 -10.22
C GLN A 666 -28.48 20.74 -9.57
N ILE A 667 -29.75 20.50 -9.90
CA ILE A 667 -30.91 21.18 -9.30
C ILE A 667 -31.88 20.11 -8.83
N ILE A 668 -32.10 20.02 -7.51
CA ILE A 668 -32.91 18.99 -6.87
C ILE A 668 -34.15 19.64 -6.28
N ARG A 669 -35.34 19.17 -6.65
CA ARG A 669 -36.60 19.64 -6.03
C ARG A 669 -37.00 18.73 -4.88
N VAL A 670 -37.26 19.30 -3.71
CA VAL A 670 -37.59 18.57 -2.47
C VAL A 670 -39.11 18.57 -2.27
N LEU A 671 -39.77 17.41 -2.30
CA LEU A 671 -41.24 17.31 -2.22
C LEU A 671 -41.77 16.65 -0.95
N ASN A 672 -40.92 16.11 -0.07
CA ASN A 672 -41.34 15.57 1.22
C ASN A 672 -40.27 15.71 2.31
N LYS A 673 -40.60 15.24 3.53
CA LYS A 673 -39.74 15.34 4.71
C LYS A 673 -38.46 14.50 4.58
N ASP A 674 -38.54 13.34 3.95
CA ASP A 674 -37.39 12.43 3.82
C ASP A 674 -36.34 13.01 2.88
N ALA A 675 -36.78 13.50 1.71
CA ALA A 675 -35.92 14.23 0.78
C ALA A 675 -35.30 15.47 1.41
N LYS A 676 -36.07 16.22 2.21
CA LYS A 676 -35.53 17.37 2.97
C LYS A 676 -34.40 16.95 3.92
N ASN A 677 -34.53 15.81 4.59
CA ASN A 677 -33.48 15.32 5.49
C ASN A 677 -32.26 14.84 4.72
N GLN A 678 -32.46 14.17 3.57
CA GLN A 678 -31.40 13.64 2.73
C GLN A 678 -30.57 14.75 2.06
N HIS A 679 -31.22 15.81 1.60
CA HIS A 679 -30.58 16.89 0.85
C HIS A 679 -30.36 18.18 1.67
N GLY A 680 -30.67 18.17 2.97
CA GLY A 680 -30.37 19.28 3.88
C GLY A 680 -28.86 19.52 4.09
N GLU A 681 -28.03 18.60 3.58
CA GLU A 681 -26.58 18.70 3.55
C GLU A 681 -26.05 18.33 2.16
N VAL A 682 -25.15 19.15 1.62
CA VAL A 682 -24.51 18.94 0.32
C VAL A 682 -23.03 18.67 0.53
N LYS A 683 -22.47 17.69 -0.20
CA LYS A 683 -21.03 17.42 -0.22
C LYS A 683 -20.45 17.95 -1.53
N ILE A 684 -19.42 18.79 -1.41
CA ILE A 684 -18.65 19.32 -2.53
C ILE A 684 -17.26 18.68 -2.49
N PRO A 685 -16.71 18.24 -3.63
CA PRO A 685 -15.34 17.72 -3.67
C PRO A 685 -14.31 18.70 -3.11
N VAL A 686 -13.31 18.20 -2.39
CA VAL A 686 -12.20 19.02 -1.90
C VAL A 686 -11.47 19.64 -3.09
N GLY A 687 -11.18 20.94 -3.02
CA GLY A 687 -10.49 21.68 -4.10
C GLY A 687 -11.38 22.15 -5.26
N ALA A 688 -12.69 21.87 -5.23
CA ALA A 688 -13.61 22.38 -6.26
C ALA A 688 -13.87 23.89 -6.13
N ILE A 689 -14.00 24.59 -7.26
CA ILE A 689 -14.49 25.97 -7.30
C ILE A 689 -16.01 25.95 -7.30
N VAL A 690 -16.63 26.37 -6.20
CA VAL A 690 -18.08 26.51 -6.11
C VAL A 690 -18.51 27.77 -6.87
N LEU A 691 -19.33 27.60 -7.91
CA LEU A 691 -19.89 28.69 -8.70
C LEU A 691 -21.28 29.10 -8.18
N ASN A 692 -22.13 28.13 -7.91
CA ASN A 692 -23.43 28.32 -7.28
C ASN A 692 -23.60 27.27 -6.17
N LEU A 693 -24.12 27.68 -5.01
CA LEU A 693 -24.60 26.77 -3.97
C LEU A 693 -25.66 27.52 -3.19
N ARG A 694 -26.94 27.11 -3.29
CA ARG A 694 -28.06 27.82 -2.67
C ARG A 694 -29.32 26.97 -2.56
N THR A 695 -30.19 27.34 -1.62
CA THR A 695 -31.59 26.92 -1.64
C THR A 695 -32.39 27.94 -2.46
N ILE A 696 -33.12 27.50 -3.48
CA ILE A 696 -34.08 28.32 -4.21
C ILE A 696 -35.46 28.00 -3.64
N LYS A 697 -36.18 29.01 -3.16
CA LYS A 697 -37.51 28.81 -2.58
C LYS A 697 -38.53 28.38 -3.62
N ALA A 698 -39.65 27.83 -3.16
CA ALA A 698 -40.75 27.38 -4.01
C ALA A 698 -41.31 28.45 -4.98
N ASP A 699 -41.03 29.75 -4.75
CA ASP A 699 -41.38 30.85 -5.67
C ASP A 699 -40.45 30.95 -6.89
N GLY A 700 -39.31 30.23 -6.88
CA GLY A 700 -38.30 30.24 -7.93
C GLY A 700 -37.43 31.50 -7.98
N VAL A 701 -37.62 32.45 -7.06
CA VAL A 701 -36.98 33.77 -7.08
C VAL A 701 -36.19 34.04 -5.81
N THR A 702 -36.71 33.64 -4.65
CA THR A 702 -36.05 33.85 -3.37
C THR A 702 -34.95 32.80 -3.18
N THR A 703 -33.73 33.23 -2.87
CA THR A 703 -32.60 32.31 -2.60
C THR A 703 -32.09 32.46 -1.17
N VAL A 704 -31.57 31.37 -0.61
CA VAL A 704 -30.95 31.32 0.72
C VAL A 704 -29.57 30.70 0.60
N ASP A 705 -28.58 31.40 1.13
CA ASP A 705 -27.18 30.97 1.11
C ASP A 705 -26.93 29.80 2.08
N PRO A 706 -25.95 28.93 1.78
CA PRO A 706 -25.57 27.80 2.63
C PRO A 706 -24.80 28.25 3.88
N GLU A 707 -24.75 27.37 4.88
CA GLU A 707 -23.93 27.53 6.08
C GLU A 707 -22.80 26.48 6.12
N VAL A 708 -21.55 26.95 6.18
CA VAL A 708 -20.36 26.11 6.37
C VAL A 708 -20.07 26.03 7.87
N ILE A 709 -20.09 24.82 8.41
CA ILE A 709 -19.85 24.57 9.84
C ILE A 709 -18.43 24.01 10.00
N PRO A 710 -17.56 24.61 10.85
CA PRO A 710 -16.22 24.09 11.10
C PRO A 710 -16.22 22.62 11.53
N ASN A 711 -15.26 21.83 11.06
CA ASN A 711 -15.11 20.39 11.34
C ASN A 711 -16.22 19.48 10.77
N LYS A 712 -17.04 19.99 9.86
CA LYS A 712 -18.05 19.20 9.14
C LYS A 712 -17.66 19.08 7.66
N ASN A 713 -17.65 17.85 7.13
CA ASN A 713 -17.31 17.56 5.73
C ASN A 713 -18.49 17.75 4.75
N SER A 714 -19.57 18.39 5.21
CA SER A 714 -20.76 18.72 4.41
C SER A 714 -21.18 20.16 4.68
N ILE A 715 -21.81 20.78 3.68
CA ILE A 715 -22.31 22.14 3.73
C ILE A 715 -23.81 22.09 4.05
N SER A 716 -24.26 22.84 5.05
CA SER A 716 -25.66 22.84 5.47
C SER A 716 -26.51 23.76 4.59
N MET A 717 -27.71 23.32 4.24
CA MET A 717 -28.71 24.10 3.53
C MET A 717 -29.77 24.63 4.52
N PRO A 718 -29.53 25.76 5.21
CA PRO A 718 -30.42 26.24 6.25
C PRO A 718 -31.78 26.61 5.68
N ASN A 719 -32.83 26.46 6.49
CA ASN A 719 -34.21 26.81 6.15
C ASN A 719 -34.77 26.11 4.89
N LEU A 720 -34.25 24.96 4.48
CA LEU A 720 -34.83 24.16 3.40
C LEU A 720 -36.26 23.72 3.74
N GLU A 721 -37.24 23.95 2.86
CA GLU A 721 -38.66 23.59 3.05
C GLU A 721 -39.16 22.64 1.95
N ILE A 722 -40.30 22.00 2.20
CA ILE A 722 -40.96 21.15 1.18
C ILE A 722 -41.50 22.07 0.08
N GLY A 723 -41.09 21.80 -1.16
CA GLY A 723 -41.39 22.59 -2.35
C GLY A 723 -40.19 23.39 -2.88
N ASP A 724 -39.14 23.55 -2.06
CA ASP A 724 -37.91 24.25 -2.44
C ASP A 724 -37.02 23.41 -3.38
N PHE A 725 -36.06 24.08 -3.99
CA PHE A 725 -35.00 23.49 -4.78
C PHE A 725 -33.64 23.71 -4.11
N ILE A 726 -32.72 22.80 -4.34
CA ILE A 726 -31.30 22.95 -4.02
C ILE A 726 -30.56 23.02 -5.32
N GLU A 727 -29.73 24.03 -5.49
CA GLU A 727 -28.82 24.16 -6.63
C GLU A 727 -27.40 24.12 -6.13
N PHE A 728 -26.57 23.31 -6.80
CA PHE A 728 -25.12 23.44 -6.71
C PHE A 728 -24.47 23.28 -8.08
N GLU A 729 -23.49 24.13 -8.32
CA GLU A 729 -22.65 24.16 -9.51
C GLU A 729 -21.20 24.36 -9.06
N TYR A 730 -20.30 23.49 -9.52
CA TYR A 730 -18.88 23.62 -9.20
C TYR A 730 -17.99 23.14 -10.35
N ILE A 731 -16.76 23.63 -10.36
CA ILE A 731 -15.71 23.21 -11.29
C ILE A 731 -14.66 22.38 -10.56
N THR A 732 -14.23 21.30 -11.20
CA THR A 732 -13.07 20.51 -10.77
C THR A 732 -12.06 20.38 -11.91
N ALA A 733 -10.79 20.26 -11.54
CA ALA A 733 -9.71 19.91 -12.46
C ALA A 733 -9.20 18.50 -12.14
N SER A 734 -8.86 17.76 -13.19
CA SER A 734 -8.07 16.53 -13.10
C SER A 734 -6.75 16.80 -13.76
N ARG A 735 -5.66 16.56 -13.03
CA ARG A 735 -4.29 16.66 -13.55
C ARG A 735 -4.07 15.61 -14.64
N PRO A 736 -3.12 15.83 -15.56
CA PRO A 736 -2.69 14.74 -16.42
C PRO A 736 -2.22 13.57 -15.56
N ARG A 737 -2.20 12.37 -16.15
CA ARG A 737 -1.65 11.24 -15.45
C ARG A 737 -0.23 11.57 -15.02
N VAL A 738 0.11 11.12 -13.81
CA VAL A 738 1.48 11.16 -13.31
C VAL A 738 2.45 10.52 -14.31
N ASP A 739 1.92 9.60 -15.13
CA ASP A 739 2.67 8.94 -16.17
C ASP A 739 2.99 9.70 -17.45
N GLY A 740 2.42 10.90 -17.59
CA GLY A 740 2.53 11.73 -18.79
C GLY A 740 1.96 11.06 -20.05
N THR A 741 1.33 9.88 -19.92
CA THR A 741 0.69 9.20 -21.04
C THR A 741 -0.60 9.95 -21.32
N PRO A 742 -0.77 10.50 -22.55
CA PRO A 742 -1.96 11.23 -22.90
C PRO A 742 -3.12 10.24 -23.00
N SER A 743 -3.81 10.01 -21.88
CA SER A 743 -4.94 9.09 -21.78
C SER A 743 -5.90 9.61 -20.72
N PHE A 744 -7.19 9.33 -20.90
CA PHE A 744 -8.18 9.65 -19.88
C PHE A 744 -9.28 8.61 -19.84
N ARG A 745 -9.88 8.45 -18.65
CA ARG A 745 -11.11 7.69 -18.46
C ARG A 745 -12.12 8.60 -17.79
N ALA A 746 -13.17 8.98 -18.52
CA ALA A 746 -14.24 9.76 -17.95
C ALA A 746 -15.00 8.94 -16.87
N PRO A 747 -15.57 9.59 -15.85
CA PRO A 747 -16.52 8.92 -14.97
C PRO A 747 -17.66 8.32 -15.80
N ARG A 748 -18.22 7.19 -15.33
CA ARG A 748 -19.43 6.67 -15.96
C ARG A 748 -20.60 7.57 -15.61
N TRP A 749 -21.27 8.07 -16.63
CA TRP A 749 -22.49 8.86 -16.47
C TRP A 749 -23.71 7.96 -16.56
N TYR A 750 -24.56 7.98 -15.53
CA TYR A 750 -25.79 7.22 -15.47
C TYR A 750 -26.99 8.13 -15.72
N PHE A 751 -27.78 7.85 -16.75
CA PHE A 751 -29.00 8.61 -17.07
C PHE A 751 -30.23 8.14 -16.27
N GLN A 752 -30.03 7.27 -15.29
CA GLN A 752 -31.10 6.76 -14.43
C GLN A 752 -30.49 6.27 -13.11
N ILE A 753 -31.14 6.53 -11.98
CA ILE A 753 -30.65 6.14 -10.64
C ILE A 753 -31.80 5.57 -9.79
N TYR A 754 -31.50 4.83 -8.72
CA TYR A 754 -32.53 4.19 -7.89
C TYR A 754 -33.13 5.12 -6.82
N GLU A 755 -32.48 6.26 -6.58
CA GLU A 755 -32.80 7.18 -5.50
C GLU A 755 -33.92 8.16 -5.88
N ALA A 756 -33.91 8.69 -7.11
CA ALA A 756 -34.89 9.68 -7.56
C ALA A 756 -35.00 9.73 -9.10
N PRO A 757 -36.13 10.21 -9.66
CA PRO A 757 -36.25 10.48 -11.09
C PRO A 757 -35.28 11.59 -11.56
N LEU A 758 -34.77 11.45 -12.78
CA LEU A 758 -33.99 12.47 -13.48
C LEU A 758 -34.83 13.07 -14.60
N MET A 759 -35.29 14.30 -14.44
CA MET A 759 -36.17 14.95 -15.43
C MET A 759 -35.40 15.44 -16.65
N TYR A 760 -34.17 15.91 -16.43
CA TYR A 760 -33.23 16.32 -17.45
C TYR A 760 -31.84 15.86 -17.03
N SER A 761 -31.26 14.88 -17.73
CA SER A 761 -29.89 14.41 -17.50
C SER A 761 -29.10 14.57 -18.78
N GLU A 762 -28.06 15.41 -18.74
CA GLU A 762 -27.24 15.76 -19.90
C GLU A 762 -25.76 15.65 -19.58
N LEU A 763 -25.04 14.93 -20.44
CA LEU A 763 -23.60 14.81 -20.42
C LEU A 763 -23.03 15.48 -21.67
N VAL A 764 -22.11 16.42 -21.46
CA VAL A 764 -21.32 17.04 -22.53
C VAL A 764 -19.86 16.64 -22.36
N VAL A 765 -19.23 16.14 -23.42
CA VAL A 765 -17.79 15.83 -23.40
C VAL A 765 -17.12 16.47 -24.60
N GLU A 766 -16.13 17.32 -24.34
CA GLU A 766 -15.26 17.92 -25.33
C GLU A 766 -13.89 17.27 -25.30
N VAL A 767 -13.42 16.86 -26.48
CA VAL A 767 -12.10 16.24 -26.67
C VAL A 767 -11.42 16.89 -27.87
N PRO A 768 -10.08 17.02 -27.91
CA PRO A 768 -9.38 17.57 -29.05
C PRO A 768 -9.75 16.80 -30.32
N ALA A 769 -10.02 17.51 -31.41
CA ALA A 769 -10.65 16.95 -32.61
C ALA A 769 -9.81 15.84 -33.28
N GLU A 770 -8.50 15.84 -33.05
CA GLU A 770 -7.54 14.85 -33.52
C GLU A 770 -7.56 13.52 -32.76
N LEU A 771 -8.13 13.47 -31.54
CA LEU A 771 -8.14 12.25 -30.74
C LEU A 771 -9.28 11.32 -31.16
N GLU A 772 -8.98 10.03 -31.25
CA GLU A 772 -9.97 8.96 -31.43
C GLU A 772 -10.33 8.36 -30.07
N ILE A 773 -11.57 8.54 -29.64
CA ILE A 773 -12.02 8.10 -28.32
C ILE A 773 -12.72 6.73 -28.36
N GLN A 774 -12.56 5.96 -27.29
CA GLN A 774 -13.34 4.78 -26.95
C GLN A 774 -14.66 5.24 -26.29
N ILE A 775 -15.79 4.66 -26.70
CA ILE A 775 -17.10 4.95 -26.12
C ILE A 775 -17.76 3.63 -25.70
N ASP A 776 -18.02 3.49 -24.40
CA ASP A 776 -18.74 2.37 -23.81
C ASP A 776 -20.16 2.81 -23.43
N ILE A 777 -21.17 2.25 -24.10
CA ILE A 777 -22.60 2.53 -23.84
C ILE A 777 -23.26 1.29 -23.24
N ARG A 778 -24.03 1.48 -22.17
CA ARG A 778 -24.87 0.45 -21.53
C ARG A 778 -26.33 0.89 -21.56
N GLY A 779 -27.23 -0.08 -21.75
CA GLY A 779 -28.66 0.19 -21.84
C GLY A 779 -29.08 1.06 -23.05
N PRO A 780 -30.35 1.49 -23.12
CA PRO A 780 -30.90 2.24 -24.24
C PRO A 780 -30.54 3.73 -24.21
N VAL A 781 -29.27 4.07 -24.44
CA VAL A 781 -28.81 5.47 -24.60
C VAL A 781 -28.84 5.86 -26.09
N PRO A 782 -29.41 7.01 -26.46
CA PRO A 782 -29.36 7.50 -27.85
C PRO A 782 -27.92 7.84 -28.26
N PRO A 783 -27.58 7.78 -29.57
CA PRO A 783 -26.27 8.23 -30.03
C PRO A 783 -26.08 9.73 -29.72
N PRO A 784 -24.84 10.17 -29.45
CA PRO A 784 -24.59 11.56 -29.10
C PRO A 784 -24.84 12.47 -30.30
N THR A 785 -25.24 13.71 -30.01
CA THR A 785 -25.09 14.79 -30.99
C THR A 785 -23.63 15.22 -30.99
N ILE A 786 -22.98 15.17 -32.15
CA ILE A 786 -21.56 15.54 -32.29
C ILE A 786 -21.48 16.86 -33.05
N THR A 787 -20.80 17.84 -32.46
CA THR A 787 -20.52 19.15 -33.08
C THR A 787 -19.04 19.48 -32.98
N GLU A 788 -18.52 20.26 -33.92
CA GLU A 788 -17.16 20.81 -33.84
C GLU A 788 -17.22 22.20 -33.21
N HIS A 789 -16.37 22.45 -32.22
CA HIS A 789 -16.26 23.71 -31.51
C HIS A 789 -14.78 24.06 -31.33
N ASP A 790 -14.30 25.07 -32.08
CA ASP A 790 -12.89 25.44 -32.16
C ASP A 790 -11.95 24.27 -32.48
N ALA A 791 -11.10 23.85 -31.53
CA ALA A 791 -10.18 22.71 -31.67
C ALA A 791 -10.75 21.40 -31.09
N PHE A 792 -12.02 21.40 -30.63
CA PHE A 792 -12.64 20.27 -29.94
C PHE A 792 -13.80 19.68 -30.75
N LYS A 793 -14.02 18.38 -30.57
CA LYS A 793 -15.28 17.69 -30.87
C LYS A 793 -16.10 17.59 -29.59
N ARG A 794 -17.33 18.08 -29.62
CA ARG A 794 -18.29 18.05 -28.51
C ARG A 794 -19.30 16.93 -28.72
N TYR A 795 -19.36 16.00 -27.78
CA TYR A 795 -20.31 14.90 -27.71
C TYR A 795 -21.38 15.25 -26.67
N THR A 796 -22.64 15.37 -27.09
CA THR A 796 -23.76 15.67 -26.20
C THR A 796 -24.72 14.49 -26.14
N TYR A 797 -24.91 13.96 -24.93
CA TYR A 797 -25.90 12.94 -24.62
C TYR A 797 -26.99 13.54 -23.74
N LEU A 798 -28.25 13.33 -24.11
CA LEU A 798 -29.39 13.85 -23.38
C LEU A 798 -30.43 12.74 -23.20
N MET A 799 -30.90 12.58 -21.97
CA MET A 799 -32.09 11.79 -21.64
C MET A 799 -32.99 12.59 -20.71
N THR A 800 -34.29 12.53 -20.96
CA THR A 800 -35.31 13.29 -20.23
C THR A 800 -36.36 12.36 -19.64
N GLU A 801 -36.98 12.77 -18.54
CA GLU A 801 -38.08 12.04 -17.88
C GLU A 801 -37.73 10.60 -17.46
N MET A 802 -36.50 10.39 -16.99
CA MET A 802 -35.99 9.10 -16.56
C MET A 802 -36.48 8.79 -15.15
N MET A 803 -37.54 7.99 -15.08
CA MET A 803 -38.12 7.54 -13.80
C MET A 803 -37.21 6.55 -13.08
N VAL A 804 -37.33 6.45 -11.75
CA VAL A 804 -36.62 5.44 -10.95
C VAL A 804 -36.85 4.04 -11.53
N PRO A 805 -35.78 3.24 -11.80
CA PRO A 805 -35.92 1.88 -12.29
C PRO A 805 -36.70 1.05 -11.28
N ARG A 806 -37.59 0.18 -11.76
CA ARG A 806 -38.26 -0.78 -10.88
C ARG A 806 -37.24 -1.84 -10.45
N PRO A 807 -36.94 -2.01 -9.15
CA PRO A 807 -36.08 -3.11 -8.72
C PRO A 807 -36.84 -4.43 -8.89
N GLU A 808 -36.27 -5.34 -9.68
CA GLU A 808 -36.75 -6.71 -9.81
C GLU A 808 -35.81 -7.64 -9.01
N PRO A 809 -36.31 -8.49 -8.08
CA PRO A 809 -35.46 -9.40 -7.32
C PRO A 809 -34.64 -10.31 -8.24
N GLY A 810 -33.36 -10.52 -7.92
CA GLY A 810 -32.46 -11.33 -8.74
C GLY A 810 -32.13 -10.73 -10.12
N ALA A 811 -32.33 -9.42 -10.32
CA ALA A 811 -31.85 -8.74 -11.52
C ALA A 811 -30.30 -8.76 -11.61
N PRO A 812 -29.73 -8.67 -12.82
CA PRO A 812 -28.30 -8.47 -13.03
C PRO A 812 -27.74 -7.21 -12.35
N ASN A 813 -26.41 -7.08 -12.39
CA ASN A 813 -25.72 -5.87 -11.96
C ASN A 813 -26.33 -4.64 -12.65
N SER A 814 -26.54 -3.56 -11.91
CA SER A 814 -27.17 -2.33 -12.42
C SER A 814 -26.41 -1.73 -13.61
N LEU A 815 -25.10 -1.93 -13.71
CA LEU A 815 -24.30 -1.49 -14.86
C LEU A 815 -24.78 -2.08 -16.20
N GLU A 816 -25.39 -3.27 -16.21
CA GLU A 816 -25.94 -3.88 -17.43
C GLU A 816 -27.27 -3.25 -17.86
N ILE A 817 -28.02 -2.70 -16.92
CA ILE A 817 -29.44 -2.38 -17.07
C ILE A 817 -29.65 -0.87 -17.17
N VAL A 818 -28.94 -0.12 -16.32
CA VAL A 818 -29.08 1.32 -16.19
C VAL A 818 -28.44 2.00 -17.41
N PRO A 819 -29.21 2.81 -18.17
CA PRO A 819 -28.67 3.55 -19.30
C PRO A 819 -27.48 4.42 -18.85
N SER A 820 -26.31 4.17 -19.42
CA SER A 820 -25.09 4.88 -19.04
C SER A 820 -24.08 4.93 -20.18
N VAL A 821 -23.17 5.89 -20.08
CA VAL A 821 -22.08 6.07 -21.03
C VAL A 821 -20.76 6.36 -20.31
N GLN A 822 -19.67 5.82 -20.84
CA GLN A 822 -18.31 6.21 -20.44
C GLN A 822 -17.47 6.41 -21.69
N LEU A 823 -16.64 7.45 -21.63
CA LEU A 823 -15.71 7.80 -22.69
C LEU A 823 -14.29 7.58 -22.16
N GLY A 824 -13.40 7.14 -23.03
CA GLY A 824 -11.98 6.98 -22.73
C GLY A 824 -11.12 7.29 -23.93
N TYR A 825 -9.85 7.57 -23.69
CA TYR A 825 -8.83 7.75 -24.71
C TYR A 825 -7.58 7.01 -24.27
N ASP A 826 -7.04 6.18 -25.17
CA ASP A 826 -5.81 5.41 -24.99
C ASP A 826 -5.80 4.60 -23.66
N ILE A 827 -6.94 3.95 -23.36
CA ILE A 827 -7.09 3.10 -22.18
C ILE A 827 -6.96 1.64 -22.60
N ASP A 828 -5.92 1.01 -22.08
CA ASP A 828 -5.59 -0.40 -22.29
C ASP A 828 -5.64 -1.22 -20.99
N ILE A 829 -5.65 -2.55 -21.12
CA ILE A 829 -5.74 -3.48 -19.99
C ILE A 829 -4.36 -3.70 -19.34
N GLU A 830 -3.28 -3.57 -20.11
CA GLU A 830 -1.91 -3.86 -19.72
C GLU A 830 -1.41 -2.93 -18.59
N PRO A 831 -1.60 -1.60 -18.64
CA PRO A 831 -1.21 -0.73 -17.53
C PRO A 831 -1.99 -1.03 -16.25
N LEU A 832 -3.28 -1.36 -16.36
CA LEU A 832 -4.10 -1.74 -15.21
C LEU A 832 -3.62 -3.05 -14.58
N ARG A 833 -3.29 -4.05 -15.42
CA ARG A 833 -2.69 -5.31 -15.00
C ARG A 833 -1.35 -5.09 -14.32
N ASP A 834 -0.47 -4.28 -14.90
CA ASP A 834 0.87 -4.00 -14.39
C ASP A 834 0.82 -3.33 -13.02
N GLY A 835 -0.18 -2.47 -12.78
CA GLY A 835 -0.43 -1.89 -11.46
C GLY A 835 -0.81 -2.92 -10.41
N ILE A 836 -1.70 -3.86 -10.73
CA ILE A 836 -2.05 -4.95 -9.80
C ILE A 836 -0.85 -5.88 -9.59
N ARG A 837 -0.13 -6.23 -10.65
CA ARG A 837 1.08 -7.07 -10.60
C ARG A 837 2.17 -6.43 -9.74
N ASN A 838 2.33 -5.10 -9.80
CA ASN A 838 3.29 -4.38 -8.95
C ASN A 838 3.04 -4.63 -7.46
N SER A 839 1.77 -4.62 -7.03
CA SER A 839 1.36 -4.93 -5.66
C SER A 839 1.59 -6.40 -5.30
N VAL A 840 1.37 -7.33 -6.24
CA VAL A 840 1.71 -8.76 -6.03
C VAL A 840 3.20 -8.90 -5.74
N LEU A 841 4.06 -8.39 -6.62
CA LEU A 841 5.53 -8.47 -6.46
C LEU A 841 6.02 -7.81 -5.17
N ALA A 842 5.42 -6.67 -4.79
CA ALA A 842 5.80 -5.97 -3.56
C ALA A 842 5.40 -6.71 -2.26
N THR A 843 4.51 -7.70 -2.33
CA THR A 843 3.97 -8.39 -1.14
C THR A 843 4.29 -9.88 -1.09
N THR A 844 4.68 -10.50 -2.20
CA THR A 844 5.06 -11.92 -2.25
C THR A 844 6.57 -12.15 -2.16
N VAL A 845 7.28 -11.27 -1.46
CA VAL A 845 8.74 -11.31 -1.35
C VAL A 845 9.19 -12.48 -0.46
N PRO A 846 9.98 -13.43 -0.99
CA PRO A 846 10.57 -14.50 -0.18
C PRO A 846 11.48 -13.94 0.92
N SER A 847 11.44 -14.55 2.10
CA SER A 847 12.30 -14.18 3.22
C SER A 847 12.78 -15.40 4.00
N ASP A 848 13.86 -15.23 4.75
CA ASP A 848 14.40 -16.29 5.59
C ASP A 848 13.45 -16.62 6.76
N SER A 849 12.70 -15.65 7.31
CA SER A 849 11.64 -15.90 8.29
C SER A 849 10.54 -16.85 7.82
N LEU A 850 10.27 -16.89 6.51
CA LEU A 850 9.25 -17.77 5.93
C LEU A 850 9.73 -19.21 5.74
N ARG A 851 11.03 -19.50 5.92
CA ARG A 851 11.55 -20.88 5.82
C ARG A 851 10.92 -21.79 6.86
N ASP A 852 10.78 -21.33 8.09
CA ASP A 852 10.13 -22.11 9.15
C ASP A 852 8.65 -22.36 8.84
N ALA A 853 7.95 -21.35 8.33
CA ALA A 853 6.57 -21.48 7.87
C ALA A 853 6.44 -22.53 6.75
N LEU A 854 7.37 -22.49 5.78
CA LEU A 854 7.44 -23.46 4.68
C LEU A 854 7.68 -24.88 5.19
N GLU A 855 8.66 -25.09 6.08
CA GLU A 855 8.98 -26.41 6.62
C GLU A 855 7.84 -26.99 7.45
N LEU A 856 7.23 -26.18 8.32
CA LEU A 856 6.05 -26.54 9.11
C LEU A 856 4.86 -26.88 8.19
N GLY A 857 4.60 -26.01 7.21
CA GLY A 857 3.48 -26.15 6.29
C GLY A 857 3.61 -27.34 5.35
N ARG A 858 4.78 -27.62 4.78
CA ARG A 858 4.99 -28.77 3.90
C ARG A 858 5.10 -30.08 4.69
N ALA A 859 5.56 -30.03 5.94
CA ALA A 859 5.70 -31.18 6.84
C ALA A 859 6.40 -32.40 6.17
N GLY A 860 7.50 -32.14 5.46
CA GLY A 860 8.32 -33.14 4.77
C GLY A 860 7.76 -33.64 3.42
N ALA A 861 6.68 -33.07 2.90
CA ALA A 861 6.19 -33.40 1.56
C ALA A 861 7.18 -32.94 0.47
N THR A 862 7.36 -33.78 -0.55
CA THR A 862 8.26 -33.52 -1.69
C THR A 862 7.53 -33.47 -3.04
N GLU A 863 6.33 -34.03 -3.13
CA GLU A 863 5.52 -34.04 -4.34
C GLU A 863 4.75 -32.71 -4.49
N PRO A 864 4.82 -32.00 -5.64
CA PRO A 864 4.22 -30.67 -5.81
C PRO A 864 2.74 -30.57 -5.40
N ARG A 865 1.91 -31.55 -5.80
CA ARG A 865 0.48 -31.59 -5.43
C ARG A 865 0.27 -31.68 -3.91
N GLU A 866 1.07 -32.50 -3.23
CA GLU A 866 0.94 -32.68 -1.78
C GLU A 866 1.50 -31.48 -1.01
N ILE A 867 2.60 -30.88 -1.49
CA ILE A 867 3.11 -29.60 -0.99
C ILE A 867 2.02 -28.54 -1.07
N ALA A 868 1.43 -28.32 -2.26
CA ALA A 868 0.40 -27.31 -2.46
C ALA A 868 -0.82 -27.53 -1.55
N LYS A 869 -1.26 -28.78 -1.41
CA LYS A 869 -2.37 -29.14 -0.53
C LYS A 869 -2.10 -28.86 0.94
N ARG A 870 -0.90 -29.18 1.42
CA ARG A 870 -0.53 -28.95 2.82
C ARG A 870 -0.34 -27.49 3.12
N LEU A 871 0.34 -26.74 2.26
CA LEU A 871 0.50 -25.29 2.43
C LEU A 871 -0.87 -24.58 2.39
N PHE A 872 -1.75 -24.95 1.46
CA PHE A 872 -3.12 -24.40 1.40
C PHE A 872 -3.88 -24.58 2.71
N ARG A 873 -3.85 -25.78 3.29
CA ARG A 873 -4.51 -26.06 4.58
C ARG A 873 -3.82 -25.36 5.76
N PHE A 874 -2.50 -25.35 5.77
CA PHE A 874 -1.67 -24.73 6.79
C PHE A 874 -1.94 -23.22 6.88
N VAL A 875 -1.84 -22.50 5.77
CA VAL A 875 -2.06 -21.05 5.73
C VAL A 875 -3.47 -20.70 6.22
N LYS A 876 -4.49 -21.45 5.81
CA LYS A 876 -5.87 -21.21 6.27
C LYS A 876 -6.09 -21.47 7.75
N ALA A 877 -5.35 -22.41 8.33
CA ALA A 877 -5.46 -22.76 9.75
C ALA A 877 -4.68 -21.77 10.64
N GLU A 878 -3.53 -21.29 10.17
CA GLU A 878 -2.61 -20.46 10.97
C GLU A 878 -2.88 -18.96 10.83
N ILE A 879 -3.53 -18.51 9.75
CA ILE A 879 -3.69 -17.09 9.44
C ILE A 879 -5.16 -16.67 9.50
N THR A 880 -5.42 -15.56 10.18
CA THR A 880 -6.71 -14.86 10.11
C THR A 880 -6.74 -13.96 8.87
N GLU A 881 -7.72 -14.14 7.99
CA GLU A 881 -7.86 -13.32 6.77
C GLU A 881 -8.37 -11.91 7.10
N ASP A 882 -7.67 -10.89 6.62
CA ASP A 882 -8.14 -9.50 6.66
C ASP A 882 -8.97 -9.20 5.39
N ALA A 883 -10.18 -8.68 5.55
CA ALA A 883 -11.15 -8.57 4.45
C ALA A 883 -10.84 -7.49 3.40
N ASP A 884 -9.88 -6.59 3.66
CA ASP A 884 -9.80 -5.33 2.94
C ASP A 884 -8.89 -5.34 1.70
N THR A 885 -7.91 -6.26 1.57
CA THR A 885 -7.06 -6.37 0.34
C THR A 885 -6.36 -7.73 0.17
N TYR A 886 -6.38 -8.29 -1.06
CA TYR A 886 -5.64 -9.53 -1.39
C TYR A 886 -4.11 -9.41 -1.32
N PHE A 887 -3.55 -8.20 -1.45
CA PHE A 887 -2.10 -7.94 -1.47
C PHE A 887 -1.78 -6.60 -0.79
N GLY A 888 -2.29 -6.39 0.43
CA GLY A 888 -2.04 -5.15 1.21
C GLY A 888 -0.72 -5.14 1.98
N SER A 889 -0.28 -6.32 2.43
CA SER A 889 0.89 -6.48 3.31
C SER A 889 1.83 -7.60 2.82
N PRO A 890 3.15 -7.47 3.02
CA PRO A 890 4.12 -8.52 2.75
C PRO A 890 3.80 -9.85 3.46
N ALA A 891 4.11 -10.97 2.80
CA ALA A 891 3.90 -12.32 3.34
C ALA A 891 4.63 -12.58 4.67
N SER A 892 5.81 -12.00 4.87
CA SER A 892 6.56 -12.06 6.13
C SER A 892 5.79 -11.40 7.29
N TRP A 893 5.09 -10.29 7.03
CA TRP A 893 4.25 -9.62 8.02
C TRP A 893 3.04 -10.47 8.37
N VAL A 894 2.39 -11.08 7.36
CA VAL A 894 1.26 -11.99 7.56
C VAL A 894 1.65 -13.17 8.46
N TRP A 895 2.83 -13.76 8.22
CA TRP A 895 3.32 -14.88 9.04
C TRP A 895 3.67 -14.47 10.47
N THR A 896 4.29 -13.31 10.66
CA THR A 896 4.76 -12.86 11.98
C THR A 896 3.61 -12.33 12.85
N SER A 897 2.62 -11.66 12.25
CA SER A 897 1.42 -11.17 12.95
C SER A 897 0.30 -12.22 13.10
N ARG A 898 0.32 -13.28 12.27
CA ARG A 898 -0.75 -14.29 12.13
C ARG A 898 -2.09 -13.74 11.63
N SER A 899 -2.07 -12.57 11.01
CA SER A 899 -3.23 -11.93 10.37
C SER A 899 -2.84 -11.28 9.05
N GLY A 900 -3.76 -11.24 8.10
CA GLY A 900 -3.57 -10.60 6.80
C GLY A 900 -3.93 -11.50 5.62
N SER A 901 -3.39 -11.20 4.44
CA SER A 901 -3.73 -11.92 3.22
C SER A 901 -3.15 -13.34 3.20
N ARG A 902 -4.02 -14.34 3.27
CA ARG A 902 -3.64 -15.74 2.99
C ARG A 902 -3.18 -15.93 1.56
N MET A 903 -3.68 -15.12 0.62
CA MET A 903 -3.27 -15.15 -0.79
C MET A 903 -1.78 -14.83 -0.94
N ALA A 904 -1.32 -13.74 -0.32
CA ALA A 904 0.08 -13.31 -0.37
C ALA A 904 1.01 -14.37 0.25
N LEU A 905 0.67 -14.87 1.45
CA LEU A 905 1.48 -15.88 2.12
C LEU A 905 1.53 -17.21 1.34
N LEU A 906 0.38 -17.71 0.87
CA LEU A 906 0.34 -18.96 0.12
C LEU A 906 1.12 -18.90 -1.19
N THR A 907 1.02 -17.79 -1.93
CA THR A 907 1.78 -17.56 -3.17
C THR A 907 3.27 -17.65 -2.89
N THR A 908 3.75 -16.90 -1.89
CA THR A 908 5.17 -16.87 -1.51
C THR A 908 5.68 -18.24 -1.07
N LEU A 909 4.92 -18.97 -0.26
CA LEU A 909 5.33 -20.30 0.21
C LEU A 909 5.37 -21.35 -0.91
N LEU A 910 4.46 -21.27 -1.90
CA LEU A 910 4.47 -22.14 -3.07
C LEU A 910 5.71 -21.87 -3.94
N GLU A 911 6.01 -20.60 -4.22
CA GLU A 911 7.19 -20.19 -4.97
C GLU A 911 8.48 -20.64 -4.27
N MET A 912 8.60 -20.42 -2.95
CA MET A 912 9.73 -20.88 -2.15
C MET A 912 9.87 -22.42 -2.14
N ALA A 913 8.76 -23.15 -2.27
CA ALA A 913 8.77 -24.61 -2.36
C ALA A 913 9.14 -25.12 -3.77
N GLY A 914 9.30 -24.24 -4.75
CA GLY A 914 9.52 -24.59 -6.15
C GLY A 914 8.28 -25.16 -6.84
N VAL A 915 7.08 -24.81 -6.37
CA VAL A 915 5.80 -25.18 -6.99
C VAL A 915 5.28 -23.96 -7.78
N PRO A 916 5.38 -23.95 -9.12
CA PRO A 916 4.97 -22.79 -9.92
C PRO A 916 3.50 -22.45 -9.71
N CYS A 917 3.20 -21.19 -9.46
CA CYS A 917 1.84 -20.70 -9.33
C CYS A 917 1.66 -19.35 -10.01
N GLU A 918 0.43 -19.06 -10.40
CA GLU A 918 0.05 -17.82 -11.07
C GLU A 918 -1.15 -17.22 -10.36
N VAL A 919 -1.09 -15.91 -10.12
CA VAL A 919 -2.22 -15.14 -9.61
C VAL A 919 -3.14 -14.78 -10.75
N VAL A 920 -4.42 -15.12 -10.62
CA VAL A 920 -5.44 -14.90 -11.65
C VAL A 920 -6.59 -14.08 -11.07
N ILE A 921 -7.00 -13.02 -11.76
CA ILE A 921 -8.19 -12.25 -11.41
C ILE A 921 -9.36 -12.69 -12.30
N LEU A 922 -10.44 -13.18 -11.68
CA LEU A 922 -11.61 -13.76 -12.32
C LEU A 922 -12.80 -12.80 -12.31
N LYS A 923 -13.60 -12.87 -13.37
CA LYS A 923 -14.91 -12.22 -13.50
C LYS A 923 -16.02 -13.18 -13.02
N PRO A 924 -16.59 -13.01 -11.81
CA PRO A 924 -17.60 -13.96 -11.28
C PRO A 924 -18.92 -13.94 -12.09
N PHE A 925 -19.79 -14.95 -11.90
CA PHE A 925 -21.07 -15.10 -12.62
C PHE A 925 -22.00 -13.87 -12.55
N GLY A 926 -22.02 -13.15 -11.43
CA GLY A 926 -22.86 -11.96 -11.23
C GLY A 926 -22.25 -10.64 -11.75
N ALA A 927 -21.02 -10.66 -12.27
CA ALA A 927 -20.38 -9.48 -12.84
C ALA A 927 -20.96 -9.14 -14.24
N PRO A 928 -20.93 -7.85 -14.65
CA PRO A 928 -21.46 -7.38 -15.93
C PRO A 928 -21.01 -8.22 -17.12
N GLU A 929 -21.91 -8.87 -17.85
CA GLU A 929 -21.53 -9.85 -18.90
C GLU A 929 -20.76 -9.24 -20.07
N GLN A 930 -21.20 -8.10 -20.58
CA GLN A 930 -20.59 -7.44 -21.74
C GLN A 930 -19.18 -6.93 -21.44
N ASP A 931 -18.28 -7.07 -22.42
CA ASP A 931 -16.97 -6.43 -22.37
C ASP A 931 -17.10 -4.92 -22.54
N ASN A 932 -16.22 -4.17 -21.89
CA ASN A 932 -16.22 -2.71 -21.97
C ASN A 932 -15.36 -2.26 -23.15
N ALA A 933 -15.88 -1.34 -23.97
CA ALA A 933 -15.05 -0.68 -25.00
C ALA A 933 -13.93 0.17 -24.38
N VAL A 934 -14.17 0.69 -23.17
CA VAL A 934 -13.16 1.28 -22.28
C VAL A 934 -12.79 0.21 -21.24
N PRO A 935 -11.63 -0.47 -21.33
CA PRO A 935 -11.28 -1.61 -20.47
C PRO A 935 -11.51 -1.33 -18.99
N ASP A 936 -12.07 -2.28 -18.22
CA ASP A 936 -12.29 -2.09 -16.77
C ASP A 936 -12.05 -3.38 -15.98
N LEU A 937 -10.99 -3.37 -15.15
CA LEU A 937 -10.69 -4.49 -14.27
C LEU A 937 -11.57 -4.51 -13.01
N SER A 938 -12.39 -3.48 -12.73
CA SER A 938 -13.30 -3.52 -11.58
C SER A 938 -14.36 -4.62 -11.66
N ASN A 939 -14.63 -5.15 -12.87
CA ASN A 939 -15.52 -6.29 -13.08
C ASN A 939 -14.87 -7.64 -12.72
N TYR A 940 -13.56 -7.66 -12.49
CA TYR A 940 -12.79 -8.82 -12.10
C TYR A 940 -12.49 -8.70 -10.60
N THR A 941 -13.40 -9.22 -9.78
CA THR A 941 -13.38 -8.96 -8.34
C THR A 941 -12.79 -10.10 -7.52
N GLN A 942 -12.57 -11.27 -8.13
CA GLN A 942 -12.09 -12.44 -7.40
C GLN A 942 -10.66 -12.78 -7.79
N VAL A 943 -9.75 -12.82 -6.82
CA VAL A 943 -8.39 -13.33 -7.02
C VAL A 943 -8.30 -14.80 -6.61
N VAL A 944 -7.66 -15.63 -7.42
CA VAL A 944 -7.40 -17.05 -7.17
C VAL A 944 -5.98 -17.42 -7.61
N LEU A 945 -5.48 -18.58 -7.15
CA LEU A 945 -4.23 -19.15 -7.63
C LEU A 945 -4.48 -20.29 -8.61
N ARG A 946 -3.76 -20.27 -9.73
CA ARG A 946 -3.59 -21.41 -10.64
C ARG A 946 -2.21 -22.00 -10.37
N VAL A 947 -2.14 -23.23 -9.87
CA VAL A 947 -0.89 -23.86 -9.41
C VAL A 947 -0.58 -25.07 -10.29
N ASP A 948 0.63 -25.11 -10.84
CA ASP A 948 1.15 -26.26 -11.59
C ASP A 948 1.68 -27.30 -10.60
N VAL A 949 1.03 -28.48 -10.59
CA VAL A 949 1.41 -29.58 -9.70
C VAL A 949 2.13 -30.71 -10.42
N GLY A 950 2.64 -30.44 -11.63
CA GLY A 950 3.34 -31.40 -12.48
C GLY A 950 2.39 -32.16 -13.42
N ASP A 951 2.98 -32.89 -14.38
CA ASP A 951 2.26 -33.71 -15.38
C ASP A 951 1.15 -32.95 -16.15
N GLU A 952 1.39 -31.67 -16.44
CA GLU A 952 0.42 -30.75 -17.11
C GLU A 952 -0.88 -30.55 -16.31
N GLN A 953 -0.88 -30.86 -15.01
CA GLN A 953 -2.04 -30.69 -14.14
C GLN A 953 -2.03 -29.34 -13.42
N MET A 954 -3.09 -28.58 -13.64
CA MET A 954 -3.35 -27.33 -12.91
C MET A 954 -4.38 -27.54 -11.81
N VAL A 955 -4.09 -27.06 -10.60
CA VAL A 955 -5.08 -26.93 -9.51
C VAL A 955 -5.45 -25.47 -9.30
N TRP A 956 -6.68 -25.24 -8.87
CA TRP A 956 -7.20 -23.89 -8.61
C TRP A 956 -7.51 -23.73 -7.13
N LEU A 957 -6.99 -22.68 -6.52
CA LEU A 957 -7.07 -22.45 -5.07
C LEU A 957 -7.64 -21.06 -4.75
N ASP A 958 -8.58 -21.03 -3.81
CA ASP A 958 -9.08 -19.82 -3.16
C ASP A 958 -8.86 -19.96 -1.64
N PRO A 959 -7.78 -19.36 -1.08
CA PRO A 959 -7.47 -19.45 0.34
C PRO A 959 -8.30 -18.51 1.22
N THR A 960 -9.09 -17.60 0.64
CA THR A 960 -9.85 -16.61 1.42
C THR A 960 -10.94 -17.24 2.28
N GLN A 961 -11.55 -18.32 1.81
CA GLN A 961 -12.61 -19.02 2.53
C GLN A 961 -12.05 -20.05 3.51
N THR A 962 -12.31 -19.86 4.81
CA THR A 962 -11.80 -20.71 5.91
C THR A 962 -11.99 -22.22 5.70
N HIS A 963 -13.13 -22.65 5.12
CA HIS A 963 -13.41 -24.06 4.85
C HIS A 963 -13.48 -24.40 3.35
N ALA A 964 -12.78 -23.64 2.49
CA ALA A 964 -12.59 -24.01 1.09
C ALA A 964 -11.87 -25.35 0.94
N LYS A 965 -12.31 -26.16 -0.03
CA LYS A 965 -11.71 -27.43 -0.40
C LYS A 965 -10.50 -27.23 -1.31
N PHE A 966 -9.47 -28.06 -1.17
CA PHE A 966 -8.33 -28.07 -2.09
C PHE A 966 -8.75 -28.46 -3.51
N ASP A 967 -8.23 -27.77 -4.52
CA ASP A 967 -8.56 -27.97 -5.95
C ASP A 967 -10.07 -27.92 -6.20
N TYR A 968 -10.71 -26.85 -5.71
CA TYR A 968 -12.13 -26.58 -5.89
C TYR A 968 -12.38 -25.08 -5.87
N LEU A 969 -13.20 -24.60 -6.81
CA LEU A 969 -13.73 -23.23 -6.81
C LEU A 969 -15.25 -23.27 -6.61
N PRO A 970 -15.84 -22.32 -5.85
CA PRO A 970 -17.29 -22.11 -5.80
C PRO A 970 -17.92 -22.01 -7.20
N PRO A 971 -19.18 -22.47 -7.40
CA PRO A 971 -19.81 -22.52 -8.70
C PRO A 971 -19.74 -21.21 -9.50
N GLU A 972 -19.97 -20.06 -8.84
CA GLU A 972 -19.96 -18.72 -9.42
C GLU A 972 -18.60 -18.30 -10.01
N LEU A 973 -17.53 -19.02 -9.69
CA LEU A 973 -16.17 -18.84 -10.19
C LEU A 973 -15.75 -19.90 -11.20
N GLN A 974 -16.56 -20.92 -11.49
CA GLN A 974 -16.22 -22.00 -12.41
C GLN A 974 -16.52 -21.62 -13.87
N GLY A 975 -15.61 -21.97 -14.80
CA GLY A 975 -15.78 -21.66 -16.23
C GLY A 975 -15.82 -20.16 -16.53
N ARG A 976 -15.22 -19.34 -15.67
CA ARG A 976 -15.23 -17.88 -15.76
C ARG A 976 -13.96 -17.36 -16.42
N PRO A 977 -14.04 -16.29 -17.23
CA PRO A 977 -12.86 -15.66 -17.79
C PRO A 977 -12.06 -14.96 -16.70
N GLY A 978 -10.74 -14.96 -16.86
CA GLY A 978 -9.83 -14.24 -15.99
C GLY A 978 -8.52 -13.85 -16.67
N LEU A 979 -7.83 -12.91 -16.06
CA LEU A 979 -6.55 -12.40 -16.52
C LEU A 979 -5.45 -12.92 -15.58
N VAL A 980 -4.45 -13.58 -16.13
CA VAL A 980 -3.24 -13.98 -15.40
C VAL A 980 -2.38 -12.73 -15.17
N LEU A 981 -1.97 -12.47 -13.94
CA LEU A 981 -1.13 -11.33 -13.57
C LEU A 981 0.36 -11.58 -13.86
N SER A 982 0.66 -12.08 -15.06
CA SER A 982 2.02 -12.29 -15.57
C SER A 982 2.46 -11.12 -16.45
N PRO A 983 3.77 -10.97 -16.76
CA PRO A 983 4.24 -9.98 -17.73
C PRO A 983 3.53 -10.06 -19.10
N ALA A 984 3.17 -11.27 -19.52
CA ALA A 984 2.45 -11.50 -20.77
C ALA A 984 0.95 -11.15 -20.67
N GLY A 985 0.34 -11.26 -19.49
CA GLY A 985 -1.08 -10.96 -19.27
C GLY A 985 -2.03 -11.88 -20.05
N GLU A 986 -1.85 -13.19 -19.91
CA GLU A 986 -2.65 -14.16 -20.65
C GLU A 986 -4.08 -14.25 -20.13
N TRP A 987 -5.05 -14.30 -21.05
CA TRP A 987 -6.44 -14.61 -20.73
C TRP A 987 -6.60 -16.12 -20.52
N THR A 988 -7.30 -16.49 -19.44
CA THR A 988 -7.58 -17.89 -19.08
C THR A 988 -9.06 -18.07 -18.73
N VAL A 989 -9.49 -19.32 -18.68
CA VAL A 989 -10.80 -19.70 -18.13
C VAL A 989 -10.57 -20.58 -16.91
N SER A 990 -11.29 -20.31 -15.82
CA SER A 990 -11.19 -21.10 -14.60
C SER A 990 -11.76 -22.51 -14.79
N ARG A 991 -11.25 -23.45 -13.98
CA ARG A 991 -11.68 -24.86 -14.04
C ARG A 991 -13.16 -25.00 -13.68
N SER A 992 -13.85 -25.85 -14.45
CA SER A 992 -15.17 -26.37 -14.10
C SER A 992 -15.05 -27.75 -13.49
N TYR A 993 -15.91 -28.05 -12.51
CA TYR A 993 -15.94 -29.32 -11.80
C TYR A 993 -17.24 -30.06 -12.10
N ASP A 994 -17.28 -31.36 -11.79
CA ASP A 994 -18.51 -32.15 -11.90
C ASP A 994 -19.58 -31.57 -10.96
N PRO A 995 -20.78 -31.17 -11.45
CA PRO A 995 -21.84 -30.64 -10.62
C PRO A 995 -22.26 -31.58 -9.47
N GLU A 996 -22.04 -32.90 -9.59
CA GLU A 996 -22.30 -33.86 -8.51
C GLU A 996 -21.55 -33.53 -7.22
N ILE A 997 -20.40 -32.86 -7.29
CA ILE A 997 -19.65 -32.45 -6.09
C ILE A 997 -20.45 -31.48 -5.20
N ASN A 998 -21.40 -30.76 -5.80
CA ASN A 998 -22.24 -29.80 -5.10
C ASN A 998 -23.59 -30.38 -4.69
N ARG A 999 -23.83 -31.67 -4.94
CA ARG A 999 -25.10 -32.31 -4.58
C ARG A 999 -25.20 -32.46 -3.07
N GLN A 1000 -26.31 -31.98 -2.52
CA GLN A 1000 -26.72 -32.23 -1.15
C GLN A 1000 -27.54 -33.52 -1.12
N HIS A 1001 -26.99 -34.57 -0.50
CA HIS A 1001 -27.69 -35.82 -0.26
C HIS A 1001 -28.37 -35.76 1.10
N LEU A 1002 -29.67 -36.00 1.14
CA LEU A 1002 -30.52 -35.94 2.33
C LEU A 1002 -31.22 -37.28 2.48
N GLU A 1003 -31.08 -37.93 3.62
CA GLU A 1003 -31.75 -39.19 3.95
C GLU A 1003 -32.63 -38.97 5.18
N PHE A 1004 -33.88 -39.41 5.12
CA PHE A 1004 -34.82 -39.34 6.24
C PHE A 1004 -35.49 -40.69 6.50
N GLU A 1005 -35.40 -41.17 7.73
CA GLU A 1005 -36.22 -42.28 8.22
C GLU A 1005 -37.28 -41.71 9.17
N LEU A 1006 -38.56 -41.80 8.78
CA LEU A 1006 -39.69 -41.20 9.49
C LEU A 1006 -40.62 -42.28 10.03
N LEU A 1007 -40.63 -42.46 11.36
CA LEU A 1007 -41.53 -43.40 12.04
C LEU A 1007 -42.77 -42.65 12.56
N ILE A 1008 -43.93 -42.90 11.95
CA ILE A 1008 -45.19 -42.25 12.30
C ILE A 1008 -45.87 -42.99 13.45
N GLY A 1009 -46.26 -42.27 14.50
CA GLY A 1009 -47.04 -42.78 15.63
C GLY A 1009 -48.56 -42.81 15.36
N GLU A 1010 -49.30 -43.59 16.15
CA GLU A 1010 -50.77 -43.64 16.07
C GLU A 1010 -51.45 -42.30 16.37
N ASP A 1011 -50.79 -41.44 17.14
CA ASP A 1011 -51.23 -40.08 17.49
C ASP A 1011 -50.86 -39.02 16.42
N GLY A 1012 -50.16 -39.43 15.36
CA GLY A 1012 -49.70 -38.55 14.29
C GLY A 1012 -48.43 -37.77 14.60
N ALA A 1013 -47.74 -38.05 15.71
CA ALA A 1013 -46.37 -37.59 15.94
C ALA A 1013 -45.39 -38.39 15.08
N VAL A 1014 -44.19 -37.83 14.83
CA VAL A 1014 -43.11 -38.51 14.11
C VAL A 1014 -41.83 -38.51 14.93
N ASN A 1015 -41.18 -39.67 15.00
CA ASN A 1015 -39.78 -39.77 15.38
C ASN A 1015 -38.97 -39.92 14.10
N GLY A 1016 -38.08 -38.96 13.84
CA GLY A 1016 -37.31 -38.88 12.62
C GLY A 1016 -35.81 -39.01 12.86
N VAL A 1017 -35.13 -39.68 11.94
CA VAL A 1017 -33.67 -39.68 11.82
C VAL A 1017 -33.33 -39.01 10.50
N GLY A 1018 -32.55 -37.93 10.54
CA GLY A 1018 -32.03 -37.24 9.36
C GLY A 1018 -30.54 -37.47 9.19
N ARG A 1019 -30.08 -37.68 7.94
CA ARG A 1019 -28.66 -37.65 7.57
C ARG A 1019 -28.47 -36.78 6.35
N GLU A 1020 -27.57 -35.81 6.46
CA GLU A 1020 -27.19 -34.92 5.37
C GLU A 1020 -25.73 -35.15 5.02
N ARG A 1021 -25.44 -35.49 3.77
CA ARG A 1021 -24.08 -35.62 3.25
C ARG A 1021 -23.86 -34.57 2.18
N SER A 1022 -22.90 -33.68 2.41
CA SER A 1022 -22.61 -32.54 1.53
C SER A 1022 -21.11 -32.40 1.25
N ASP A 1023 -20.77 -32.09 0.01
CA ASP A 1023 -19.43 -31.70 -0.43
C ASP A 1023 -19.50 -30.33 -1.14
N GLY A 1024 -18.39 -29.86 -1.71
CA GLY A 1024 -18.33 -28.61 -2.46
C GLY A 1024 -18.86 -27.42 -1.64
N VAL A 1025 -19.68 -26.57 -2.27
CA VAL A 1025 -20.22 -25.36 -1.61
C VAL A 1025 -21.14 -25.67 -0.42
N HIS A 1026 -21.94 -26.74 -0.48
CA HIS A 1026 -22.83 -27.13 0.62
C HIS A 1026 -22.03 -27.69 1.79
N GLY A 1027 -20.98 -28.47 1.53
CA GLY A 1027 -20.06 -28.96 2.55
C GLY A 1027 -19.31 -27.83 3.25
N THR A 1028 -18.82 -26.83 2.51
CA THR A 1028 -18.18 -25.63 3.08
C THR A 1028 -19.15 -24.85 3.98
N ARG A 1029 -20.42 -24.68 3.57
CA ARG A 1029 -21.45 -24.03 4.42
C ARG A 1029 -21.71 -24.80 5.71
N LEU A 1030 -21.81 -26.13 5.64
CA LEU A 1030 -22.02 -26.96 6.82
C LEU A 1030 -20.84 -26.88 7.79
N ARG A 1031 -19.60 -26.89 7.28
CA ARG A 1031 -18.40 -26.70 8.12
C ARG A 1031 -18.38 -25.32 8.78
N ASN A 1032 -18.77 -24.26 8.07
CA ASN A 1032 -18.87 -22.91 8.65
C ASN A 1032 -19.90 -22.88 9.80
N PHE A 1033 -21.05 -23.55 9.62
CA PHE A 1033 -22.06 -23.69 10.67
C PHE A 1033 -21.50 -24.41 11.90
N VAL A 1034 -20.85 -25.56 11.70
CA VAL A 1034 -20.23 -26.31 12.80
C VAL A 1034 -19.17 -25.46 13.50
N GLY A 1035 -18.23 -24.87 12.76
CA GLY A 1035 -17.16 -24.05 13.32
C GLY A 1035 -17.65 -22.92 14.22
N ARG A 1036 -18.82 -22.33 13.91
CA ARG A 1036 -19.41 -21.25 14.69
C ARG A 1036 -20.06 -21.68 16.00
N PHE A 1037 -20.64 -22.89 16.05
CA PHE A 1037 -21.48 -23.32 17.18
C PHE A 1037 -20.99 -24.57 17.90
N ARG A 1038 -19.88 -25.19 17.48
CA ARG A 1038 -19.36 -26.46 18.02
C ARG A 1038 -19.19 -26.49 19.55
N SER A 1039 -18.95 -25.34 20.18
CA SER A 1039 -18.77 -25.23 21.63
C SER A 1039 -20.06 -25.30 22.44
N ASP A 1040 -21.24 -25.22 21.80
CA ASP A 1040 -22.55 -25.24 22.46
C ASP A 1040 -23.51 -26.21 21.74
N PRO A 1041 -23.54 -27.50 22.16
CA PRO A 1041 -24.41 -28.50 21.54
C PRO A 1041 -25.91 -28.18 21.63
N ASP A 1042 -26.34 -27.46 22.67
CA ASP A 1042 -27.76 -27.10 22.84
C ASP A 1042 -28.16 -26.00 21.84
N GLU A 1043 -27.26 -25.04 21.57
CA GLU A 1043 -27.47 -24.05 20.50
C GLU A 1043 -27.55 -24.73 19.12
N ILE A 1044 -26.71 -25.73 18.83
CA ILE A 1044 -26.80 -26.50 17.58
C ILE A 1044 -28.17 -27.18 17.46
N ASN A 1045 -28.63 -27.88 18.52
CA ASN A 1045 -29.96 -28.51 18.52
C ASN A 1045 -31.08 -27.49 18.30
N SER A 1046 -30.99 -26.32 18.94
CA SER A 1046 -31.95 -25.22 18.76
C SER A 1046 -31.98 -24.74 17.30
N ARG A 1047 -30.81 -24.48 16.69
CA ARG A 1047 -30.68 -24.05 15.29
C ARG A 1047 -31.15 -25.09 14.28
N LEU A 1048 -30.82 -26.36 14.51
CA LEU A 1048 -31.33 -27.46 13.68
C LEU A 1048 -32.85 -27.60 13.83
N SER A 1049 -33.39 -27.39 15.03
CA SER A 1049 -34.84 -27.33 15.23
C SER A 1049 -35.45 -26.17 14.44
N GLU A 1050 -34.90 -24.94 14.55
CA GLU A 1050 -35.33 -23.78 13.73
C GLU A 1050 -35.31 -24.08 12.23
N TYR A 1051 -34.27 -24.76 11.75
CA TYR A 1051 -34.15 -25.19 10.35
C TYR A 1051 -35.23 -26.18 9.92
N LEU A 1052 -35.54 -27.17 10.77
CA LEU A 1052 -36.51 -28.23 10.49
C LEU A 1052 -37.97 -27.81 10.71
N VAL A 1053 -38.24 -26.76 11.51
CA VAL A 1053 -39.59 -26.27 11.84
C VAL A 1053 -40.43 -26.04 10.57
N ARG A 1054 -39.82 -25.54 9.50
CA ARG A 1054 -40.52 -25.29 8.22
C ARG A 1054 -41.08 -26.57 7.60
N TYR A 1055 -40.40 -27.70 7.77
CA TYR A 1055 -40.72 -28.96 7.09
C TYR A 1055 -41.56 -29.89 7.97
N PHE A 1056 -41.33 -29.87 9.29
CA PHE A 1056 -41.94 -30.81 10.24
C PHE A 1056 -42.88 -30.14 11.27
N GLY A 1057 -42.97 -28.80 11.28
CA GLY A 1057 -43.84 -28.06 12.20
C GLY A 1057 -43.23 -27.89 13.59
N ASP A 1058 -43.94 -28.32 14.63
CA ASP A 1058 -43.45 -28.27 16.02
C ASP A 1058 -42.42 -29.38 16.24
N VAL A 1059 -41.15 -29.08 15.94
CA VAL A 1059 -40.04 -30.02 15.95
C VAL A 1059 -39.01 -29.69 17.02
N ARG A 1060 -38.44 -30.73 17.62
CA ARG A 1060 -37.34 -30.66 18.57
C ARG A 1060 -36.28 -31.67 18.19
N VAL A 1061 -35.08 -31.18 17.89
CA VAL A 1061 -33.89 -32.02 17.73
C VAL A 1061 -33.43 -32.49 19.10
N THR A 1062 -33.26 -33.79 19.25
CA THR A 1062 -32.88 -34.44 20.52
C THR A 1062 -31.40 -34.81 20.54
N HIS A 1063 -30.83 -35.08 19.37
CA HIS A 1063 -29.44 -35.45 19.21
C HIS A 1063 -28.91 -35.00 17.84
N HIS A 1064 -27.62 -34.69 17.77
CA HIS A 1064 -26.90 -34.47 16.52
C HIS A 1064 -25.48 -35.05 16.61
N ASP A 1065 -24.93 -35.40 15.45
CA ASP A 1065 -23.54 -35.80 15.28
C ASP A 1065 -22.99 -35.29 13.95
N PHE A 1066 -21.70 -35.00 13.90
CA PHE A 1066 -21.01 -34.58 12.69
C PHE A 1066 -19.77 -35.44 12.44
N SER A 1067 -19.59 -35.90 11.20
CA SER A 1067 -18.38 -36.61 10.79
C SER A 1067 -17.64 -35.89 9.66
N ASP A 1068 -16.33 -36.11 9.61
CA ASP A 1068 -15.43 -35.62 8.55
C ASP A 1068 -15.31 -34.08 8.39
N VAL A 1069 -15.70 -33.32 9.44
CA VAL A 1069 -15.68 -31.84 9.51
C VAL A 1069 -14.29 -31.20 9.34
N GLU A 1070 -13.21 -31.97 9.52
CA GLU A 1070 -11.82 -31.51 9.35
C GLU A 1070 -11.18 -31.98 8.03
N SER A 1071 -11.85 -32.83 7.25
CA SER A 1071 -11.29 -33.40 6.00
C SER A 1071 -11.49 -32.47 4.78
N ASP A 1072 -11.03 -32.84 3.57
CA ASP A 1072 -11.49 -32.16 2.33
C ASP A 1072 -12.59 -32.96 1.61
N GLY A 1073 -13.07 -34.03 2.25
CA GLY A 1073 -14.13 -34.88 1.72
C GLY A 1073 -15.52 -34.36 2.07
N PRO A 1074 -16.56 -35.11 1.69
CA PRO A 1074 -17.93 -34.81 2.08
C PRO A 1074 -18.07 -34.84 3.60
N VAL A 1075 -18.74 -33.83 4.16
CA VAL A 1075 -19.11 -33.76 5.58
C VAL A 1075 -20.49 -34.38 5.75
N THR A 1076 -20.69 -35.11 6.86
CA THR A 1076 -21.99 -35.71 7.18
C THR A 1076 -22.52 -35.12 8.48
N LEU A 1077 -23.79 -34.69 8.48
CA LEU A 1077 -24.56 -34.31 9.66
C LEU A 1077 -25.64 -35.37 9.88
N ALA A 1078 -25.68 -36.00 11.04
CA ALA A 1078 -26.75 -36.90 11.46
C ALA A 1078 -27.51 -36.26 12.63
N TYR A 1079 -28.82 -36.42 12.69
CA TYR A 1079 -29.63 -35.93 13.80
C TYR A 1079 -30.90 -36.72 14.02
N ASP A 1080 -31.31 -36.78 15.29
CA ASP A 1080 -32.58 -37.35 15.72
C ASP A 1080 -33.54 -36.22 16.11
N PHE A 1081 -34.79 -36.31 15.70
CA PHE A 1081 -35.80 -35.31 16.02
C PHE A 1081 -37.16 -35.90 16.31
N GLU A 1082 -37.93 -35.17 17.10
CA GLU A 1082 -39.33 -35.47 17.41
C GLU A 1082 -40.17 -34.31 16.86
N ALA A 1083 -41.23 -34.59 16.11
CA ALA A 1083 -42.17 -33.57 15.69
C ALA A 1083 -43.64 -33.92 16.00
N SER A 1084 -44.35 -32.93 16.55
CA SER A 1084 -45.75 -33.05 16.92
C SER A 1084 -46.66 -32.61 15.78
N ASN A 1085 -47.81 -33.27 15.61
CA ASN A 1085 -48.82 -32.95 14.58
C ASN A 1085 -48.33 -33.08 13.11
N PHE A 1086 -47.35 -33.96 12.84
CA PHE A 1086 -46.88 -34.20 11.48
C PHE A 1086 -47.94 -34.86 10.59
N ALA A 1087 -48.70 -35.81 11.14
CA ALA A 1087 -49.82 -36.46 10.48
C ALA A 1087 -51.16 -36.08 11.11
N ARG A 1088 -52.18 -35.86 10.29
CA ARG A 1088 -53.53 -35.56 10.75
C ARG A 1088 -54.29 -36.86 11.01
N VAL A 1089 -54.54 -37.17 12.28
CA VAL A 1089 -55.39 -38.29 12.67
C VAL A 1089 -56.87 -37.95 12.44
N THR A 1090 -57.60 -38.82 11.75
CA THR A 1090 -59.05 -38.70 11.53
C THR A 1090 -59.75 -40.01 11.87
N ASN A 1091 -61.09 -39.99 12.01
CA ASN A 1091 -61.88 -41.23 12.15
C ASN A 1091 -61.75 -42.19 10.94
N ALA A 1092 -61.18 -41.72 9.83
CA ALA A 1092 -60.97 -42.50 8.60
C ALA A 1092 -59.54 -43.05 8.46
N GLY A 1093 -58.64 -42.77 9.42
CA GLY A 1093 -57.22 -43.14 9.38
C GLY A 1093 -56.28 -41.95 9.51
N LEU A 1094 -55.02 -42.12 9.07
CA LEU A 1094 -53.95 -41.12 9.10
C LEU A 1094 -53.80 -40.45 7.73
N ASP A 1095 -53.72 -39.11 7.70
CA ASP A 1095 -53.49 -38.32 6.49
C ASP A 1095 -52.27 -37.41 6.67
N ILE A 1096 -51.29 -37.55 5.78
CA ILE A 1096 -50.04 -36.78 5.75
C ILE A 1096 -50.04 -35.95 4.48
N ARG A 1097 -49.92 -34.63 4.65
CA ARG A 1097 -49.69 -33.69 3.56
C ARG A 1097 -48.58 -32.75 3.95
N THR A 1098 -47.41 -32.95 3.36
CA THR A 1098 -46.18 -32.23 3.75
C THR A 1098 -45.30 -31.92 2.54
N THR A 1099 -44.27 -31.14 2.76
CA THR A 1099 -43.23 -30.73 1.81
C THR A 1099 -41.89 -30.87 2.52
N VAL A 1100 -41.46 -32.12 2.75
CA VAL A 1100 -40.18 -32.40 3.42
C VAL A 1100 -39.07 -31.89 2.51
N PHE A 1101 -38.30 -30.89 2.96
CA PHE A 1101 -37.18 -30.30 2.21
C PHE A 1101 -37.53 -29.81 0.79
N ALA A 1102 -38.73 -29.25 0.59
CA ALA A 1102 -39.06 -28.61 -0.69
C ALA A 1102 -38.21 -27.35 -0.92
N ASP A 1103 -37.74 -27.17 -2.16
CA ASP A 1103 -36.84 -26.08 -2.53
C ASP A 1103 -37.58 -24.74 -2.70
N GLU A 1104 -38.91 -24.80 -2.87
CA GLU A 1104 -39.82 -23.67 -3.07
C GLU A 1104 -39.31 -22.69 -4.16
N LEU A 1105 -38.99 -23.24 -5.32
CA LEU A 1105 -38.35 -22.52 -6.43
C LEU A 1105 -39.16 -21.30 -6.87
N LEU A 1106 -40.49 -21.38 -6.81
CA LEU A 1106 -41.38 -20.28 -7.18
C LEU A 1106 -41.24 -19.09 -6.22
N GLN A 1107 -41.23 -19.36 -4.92
CA GLN A 1107 -41.05 -18.33 -3.89
C GLN A 1107 -39.62 -17.76 -3.90
N ARG A 1108 -38.64 -18.60 -4.24
CA ARG A 1108 -37.22 -18.22 -4.25
C ARG A 1108 -36.84 -17.37 -5.46
N PHE A 1109 -37.35 -17.68 -6.65
CA PHE A 1109 -36.87 -17.07 -7.90
C PHE A 1109 -37.94 -16.39 -8.76
N ALA A 1110 -39.20 -16.86 -8.72
CA ALA A 1110 -40.20 -16.51 -9.73
C ALA A 1110 -41.52 -15.98 -9.14
N THR A 1111 -41.43 -15.05 -8.18
CA THR A 1111 -42.58 -14.45 -7.48
C THR A 1111 -43.33 -13.38 -8.28
N LEU A 1112 -42.67 -12.75 -9.26
CA LEU A 1112 -43.29 -11.71 -10.08
C LEU A 1112 -44.18 -12.33 -11.17
N PRO A 1113 -45.29 -11.68 -11.58
CA PRO A 1113 -46.13 -12.18 -12.68
C PRO A 1113 -45.46 -12.03 -14.06
N SER A 1114 -44.56 -11.06 -14.21
CA SER A 1114 -43.78 -10.80 -15.42
C SER A 1114 -42.54 -9.99 -15.06
N ARG A 1115 -41.55 -9.99 -15.96
CA ARG A 1115 -40.28 -9.25 -15.78
C ARG A 1115 -39.97 -8.38 -17.00
N THR A 1116 -39.19 -7.34 -16.75
CA THR A 1116 -38.58 -6.50 -17.78
C THR A 1116 -37.07 -6.65 -17.82
N GLN A 1117 -36.48 -7.22 -16.77
CA GLN A 1117 -35.05 -7.49 -16.64
C GLN A 1117 -34.84 -9.00 -16.58
N ASP A 1118 -33.65 -9.44 -16.98
CA ASP A 1118 -33.24 -10.83 -16.78
C ASP A 1118 -33.34 -11.20 -15.29
N LEU A 1119 -33.49 -12.50 -15.03
CA LEU A 1119 -33.38 -13.10 -13.72
C LEU A 1119 -32.09 -13.92 -13.68
N LEU A 1120 -31.21 -13.61 -12.75
CA LEU A 1120 -30.08 -14.45 -12.40
C LEU A 1120 -30.50 -15.49 -11.37
N VAL A 1121 -30.22 -16.76 -11.67
CA VAL A 1121 -30.20 -17.86 -10.70
C VAL A 1121 -28.74 -17.98 -10.25
N PRO A 1122 -28.36 -17.39 -9.10
CA PRO A 1122 -26.97 -17.06 -8.82
C PRO A 1122 -26.19 -18.21 -8.15
N PHE A 1123 -26.86 -19.30 -7.82
CA PHE A 1123 -26.25 -20.51 -7.28
C PHE A 1123 -27.00 -21.73 -7.83
N PRO A 1124 -26.31 -22.85 -8.05
CA PRO A 1124 -26.97 -24.06 -8.47
C PRO A 1124 -27.76 -24.66 -7.28
N THR A 1125 -28.84 -25.39 -7.58
CA THR A 1125 -29.60 -26.17 -6.59
C THR A 1125 -29.59 -27.62 -7.04
N ASN A 1126 -28.78 -28.45 -6.36
CA ASN A 1126 -28.59 -29.85 -6.66
C ASN A 1126 -28.90 -30.64 -5.38
N THR A 1127 -30.09 -31.21 -5.31
CA THR A 1127 -30.57 -31.91 -4.12
C THR A 1127 -30.96 -33.33 -4.50
N GLU A 1128 -30.60 -34.29 -3.66
CA GLU A 1128 -31.11 -35.66 -3.73
C GLU A 1128 -31.64 -36.04 -2.35
N LEU A 1129 -32.92 -36.37 -2.29
CA LEU A 1129 -33.67 -36.60 -1.07
C LEU A 1129 -34.24 -38.01 -1.09
N ASP A 1130 -33.77 -38.84 -0.17
CA ASP A 1130 -34.24 -40.19 0.08
C ASP A 1130 -35.06 -40.20 1.38
N ILE A 1131 -36.34 -40.60 1.32
CA ILE A 1131 -37.20 -40.68 2.51
C ILE A 1131 -37.84 -42.05 2.60
N VAL A 1132 -37.72 -42.66 3.77
CA VAL A 1132 -38.45 -43.86 4.17
C VAL A 1132 -39.48 -43.47 5.22
N ILE A 1133 -40.77 -43.65 4.92
CA ILE A 1133 -41.87 -43.36 5.83
C ILE A 1133 -42.50 -44.69 6.27
N SER A 1134 -42.40 -45.01 7.56
CA SER A 1134 -42.99 -46.21 8.16
C SER A 1134 -44.28 -45.86 8.92
N LEU A 1135 -45.39 -46.52 8.55
CA LEU A 1135 -46.70 -46.33 9.17
C LEU A 1135 -46.91 -47.25 10.38
N PRO A 1136 -47.80 -46.88 11.34
CA PRO A 1136 -48.20 -47.75 12.44
C PRO A 1136 -48.77 -49.09 11.96
N SER A 1137 -48.58 -50.14 12.76
CA SER A 1137 -49.10 -51.47 12.48
C SER A 1137 -50.64 -51.49 12.48
N GLY A 1138 -51.24 -52.02 11.41
CA GLY A 1138 -52.70 -52.12 11.26
C GLY A 1138 -53.34 -51.07 10.36
N LEU A 1139 -52.54 -50.25 9.66
CA LEU A 1139 -53.01 -49.37 8.60
C LEU A 1139 -52.60 -49.93 7.23
N THR A 1140 -53.49 -49.79 6.24
CA THR A 1140 -53.23 -50.07 4.83
C THR A 1140 -53.17 -48.77 4.03
N LEU A 1141 -52.18 -48.64 3.16
CA LEU A 1141 -52.01 -47.49 2.27
C LEU A 1141 -53.20 -47.34 1.33
N SER A 1142 -53.75 -46.13 1.26
CA SER A 1142 -54.93 -45.81 0.43
C SER A 1142 -54.68 -44.72 -0.63
N SER A 1143 -53.62 -43.94 -0.47
CA SER A 1143 -53.12 -42.95 -1.44
C SER A 1143 -51.61 -42.87 -1.29
N LEU A 1144 -50.88 -42.79 -2.40
CA LEU A 1144 -49.42 -42.66 -2.47
C LEU A 1144 -49.05 -41.47 -3.36
N PRO A 1145 -47.89 -40.83 -3.15
CA PRO A 1145 -47.35 -39.87 -4.10
C PRO A 1145 -47.08 -40.54 -5.47
N GLU A 1146 -47.18 -39.77 -6.54
CA GLU A 1146 -46.94 -40.27 -7.91
C GLU A 1146 -45.45 -40.19 -8.30
N ASN A 1147 -45.02 -41.06 -9.21
CA ASN A 1147 -43.75 -40.93 -9.91
C ASN A 1147 -43.82 -39.73 -10.87
N VAL A 1148 -42.81 -38.86 -10.84
CA VAL A 1148 -42.79 -37.63 -11.64
C VAL A 1148 -41.43 -37.48 -12.33
N GLU A 1149 -41.44 -37.10 -13.60
CA GLU A 1149 -40.25 -36.67 -14.32
C GLU A 1149 -40.56 -35.36 -15.05
N ILE A 1150 -39.83 -34.30 -14.69
CA ILE A 1150 -39.91 -32.97 -15.29
C ILE A 1150 -38.52 -32.65 -15.84
N VAL A 1151 -38.42 -32.50 -17.16
CA VAL A 1151 -37.16 -32.17 -17.85
C VAL A 1151 -37.43 -30.95 -18.73
N THR A 1152 -36.75 -29.85 -18.43
CA THR A 1152 -36.85 -28.60 -19.19
C THR A 1152 -35.47 -28.08 -19.55
N ALA A 1153 -35.41 -26.98 -20.33
CA ALA A 1153 -34.15 -26.29 -20.58
C ALA A 1153 -33.56 -25.63 -19.31
N PHE A 1154 -34.38 -25.41 -18.28
CA PHE A 1154 -33.98 -24.75 -17.04
C PHE A 1154 -33.44 -25.70 -15.98
N GLY A 1155 -33.79 -26.99 -16.04
CA GLY A 1155 -33.42 -27.95 -15.02
C GLY A 1155 -34.24 -29.24 -15.09
N THR A 1156 -33.91 -30.18 -14.21
CA THR A 1156 -34.56 -31.48 -14.14
C THR A 1156 -35.01 -31.81 -12.72
N TYR A 1157 -36.22 -32.35 -12.58
CA TYR A 1157 -36.73 -32.93 -11.35
C TYR A 1157 -37.24 -34.34 -11.61
N ARG A 1158 -36.89 -35.28 -10.73
CA ARG A 1158 -37.38 -36.66 -10.76
C ARG A 1158 -37.82 -37.10 -9.38
N ARG A 1159 -38.95 -37.79 -9.29
CA ARG A 1159 -39.39 -38.52 -8.10
C ARG A 1159 -39.70 -39.96 -8.49
N THR A 1160 -39.15 -40.90 -7.72
CA THR A 1160 -39.54 -42.31 -7.72
C THR A 1160 -40.10 -42.71 -6.37
N VAL A 1161 -41.20 -43.46 -6.37
CA VAL A 1161 -41.94 -43.92 -5.19
C VAL A 1161 -42.11 -45.42 -5.28
N GLU A 1162 -41.63 -46.12 -4.25
CA GLU A 1162 -41.83 -47.55 -4.03
C GLU A 1162 -42.52 -47.73 -2.68
N ALA A 1163 -43.50 -48.63 -2.60
CA ALA A 1163 -44.24 -48.86 -1.36
C ALA A 1163 -44.50 -50.34 -1.13
N ASN A 1164 -44.43 -50.77 0.13
CA ASN A 1164 -44.86 -52.07 0.60
C ASN A 1164 -46.10 -51.90 1.52
N GLU A 1165 -46.52 -52.92 2.28
CA GLU A 1165 -47.72 -52.81 3.14
C GLU A 1165 -47.59 -51.78 4.29
N GLN A 1166 -46.37 -51.45 4.72
CA GLN A 1166 -46.10 -50.61 5.90
C GLN A 1166 -45.14 -49.44 5.64
N ASP A 1167 -44.28 -49.52 4.62
CA ASP A 1167 -43.26 -48.51 4.32
C ASP A 1167 -43.47 -47.90 2.93
N VAL A 1168 -43.19 -46.60 2.83
CA VAL A 1168 -43.10 -45.85 1.58
C VAL A 1168 -41.69 -45.30 1.45
N HIS A 1169 -40.99 -45.72 0.41
CA HIS A 1169 -39.69 -45.20 0.01
C HIS A 1169 -39.88 -44.24 -1.15
N LEU A 1170 -39.43 -42.99 -1.00
CA LEU A 1170 -39.42 -42.01 -2.06
C LEU A 1170 -38.01 -41.45 -2.25
N VAL A 1171 -37.61 -41.30 -3.51
CA VAL A 1171 -36.35 -40.68 -3.89
C VAL A 1171 -36.66 -39.54 -4.83
N GLU A 1172 -36.24 -38.33 -4.46
CA GLU A 1172 -36.37 -37.11 -5.24
C GLU A 1172 -35.01 -36.58 -5.64
N ARG A 1173 -34.90 -36.07 -6.85
CA ARG A 1173 -33.68 -35.44 -7.36
C ARG A 1173 -34.00 -34.19 -8.13
N LEU A 1174 -33.44 -33.07 -7.71
CA LEU A 1174 -33.51 -31.77 -8.38
C LEU A 1174 -32.12 -31.36 -8.86
N ASP A 1175 -32.05 -30.92 -10.12
CA ASP A 1175 -30.88 -30.31 -10.74
C ASP A 1175 -31.28 -29.00 -11.41
N LEU A 1176 -30.94 -27.88 -10.78
CA LEU A 1176 -31.14 -26.52 -11.29
C LEU A 1176 -29.77 -25.83 -11.40
N PRO A 1177 -29.21 -25.67 -12.61
CA PRO A 1177 -27.93 -24.98 -12.80
C PRO A 1177 -28.08 -23.46 -12.54
N MET A 1178 -26.94 -22.82 -12.26
CA MET A 1178 -26.83 -21.36 -12.41
C MET A 1178 -27.14 -20.98 -13.85
N GLN A 1179 -27.94 -19.94 -14.03
CA GLN A 1179 -28.38 -19.52 -15.35
C GLN A 1179 -28.97 -18.12 -15.32
N ARG A 1180 -29.08 -17.53 -16.51
CA ARG A 1180 -29.75 -16.27 -16.77
C ARG A 1180 -31.04 -16.58 -17.51
N VAL A 1181 -32.18 -16.17 -16.95
CA VAL A 1181 -33.50 -16.34 -17.52
C VAL A 1181 -33.97 -15.00 -18.06
N THR A 1182 -34.11 -14.90 -19.37
CA THR A 1182 -34.57 -13.66 -20.03
C THR A 1182 -36.05 -13.39 -19.77
N PRO A 1183 -36.53 -12.14 -19.93
CA PRO A 1183 -37.97 -11.83 -19.85
C PRO A 1183 -38.85 -12.73 -20.75
N ALA A 1184 -38.34 -13.14 -21.91
CA ALA A 1184 -39.04 -14.03 -22.83
C ALA A 1184 -39.16 -15.47 -22.32
N GLN A 1185 -38.21 -15.94 -21.51
CA GLN A 1185 -38.18 -17.28 -20.92
C GLN A 1185 -38.84 -17.33 -19.54
N TYR A 1186 -39.08 -16.18 -18.91
CA TYR A 1186 -39.49 -16.10 -17.51
C TYR A 1186 -40.80 -16.84 -17.20
N THR A 1187 -41.79 -16.80 -18.10
CA THR A 1187 -43.05 -17.53 -17.91
C THR A 1187 -42.82 -19.04 -17.93
N ASP A 1188 -42.02 -19.56 -18.87
CA ASP A 1188 -41.70 -20.99 -18.94
C ASP A 1188 -40.88 -21.43 -17.71
N PHE A 1189 -39.97 -20.58 -17.22
CA PHE A 1189 -39.23 -20.83 -15.98
C PHE A 1189 -40.15 -20.84 -14.76
N GLN A 1190 -41.09 -19.89 -14.66
CA GLN A 1190 -42.07 -19.85 -13.58
C GLN A 1190 -42.96 -21.11 -13.60
N ASP A 1191 -43.33 -21.60 -14.78
CA ASP A 1191 -44.08 -22.83 -14.94
C ASP A 1191 -43.27 -24.05 -14.51
N PHE A 1192 -41.97 -24.12 -14.86
CA PHE A 1192 -41.05 -25.13 -14.34
C PHE A 1192 -40.99 -25.10 -12.81
N CYS A 1193 -40.73 -23.94 -12.19
CA CYS A 1193 -40.70 -23.79 -10.73
C CYS A 1193 -42.01 -24.26 -10.09
N ARG A 1194 -43.17 -23.88 -10.65
CA ARG A 1194 -44.48 -24.30 -10.14
C ARG A 1194 -44.72 -25.81 -10.27
N GLN A 1195 -44.28 -26.42 -11.37
CA GLN A 1195 -44.40 -27.86 -11.57
C GLN A 1195 -43.55 -28.63 -10.55
N VAL A 1196 -42.31 -28.19 -10.29
CA VAL A 1196 -41.43 -28.77 -9.28
C VAL A 1196 -42.02 -28.59 -7.88
N ASP A 1197 -42.41 -27.38 -7.49
CA ASP A 1197 -42.97 -27.12 -6.15
C ASP A 1197 -44.25 -27.92 -5.89
N ASN A 1198 -45.13 -28.06 -6.89
CA ASN A 1198 -46.32 -28.90 -6.78
C ASN A 1198 -45.96 -30.39 -6.70
N ALA A 1199 -44.95 -30.83 -7.46
CA ALA A 1199 -44.48 -32.19 -7.41
C ALA A 1199 -43.91 -32.51 -6.02
N GLN A 1200 -43.16 -31.61 -5.39
CA GLN A 1200 -42.58 -31.76 -4.04
C GLN A 1200 -43.62 -31.88 -2.90
N ILE A 1201 -44.92 -31.67 -3.16
CA ILE A 1201 -45.98 -31.97 -2.19
C ILE A 1201 -46.12 -33.50 -2.06
N ILE A 1202 -45.86 -34.01 -0.86
CA ILE A 1202 -46.06 -35.41 -0.48
C ILE A 1202 -47.46 -35.53 0.12
N GLN A 1203 -48.31 -36.33 -0.51
CA GLN A 1203 -49.64 -36.66 0.01
C GLN A 1203 -49.78 -38.18 0.18
N LEU A 1204 -49.98 -38.61 1.43
CA LEU A 1204 -50.01 -40.01 1.84
C LEU A 1204 -51.17 -40.23 2.82
N SER A 1205 -52.00 -41.25 2.59
CA SER A 1205 -53.11 -41.56 3.50
C SER A 1205 -53.18 -43.06 3.81
N GLY A 1206 -53.21 -43.43 5.09
CA GLY A 1206 -53.39 -44.81 5.57
C GLY A 1206 -54.75 -45.01 6.22
N ARG A 1207 -55.43 -46.13 5.93
CA ARG A 1207 -56.74 -46.49 6.50
C ARG A 1207 -56.65 -47.75 7.37
N PRO A 1208 -57.46 -47.88 8.43
CA PRO A 1208 -57.51 -49.08 9.27
C PRO A 1208 -57.91 -50.35 8.53
#